data_AF-A0A0N4ZT76-F1
#
_entry.id   AF-A0A0N4ZT76-F1
#
_cell.length_a   1.000
_cell.length_b   1.000
_cell.length_c   1.000
_cell.angle_alpha   90.00
_cell.angle_beta   90.00
_cell.angle_gamma   90.00
#
_symmetry.space_group_name_H-M   'P 1'
#
loop_
_entity.id
_entity.type
_entity.pdbx_description
1 polymer ?
#
loop_
_entity_poly.entity_id
_entity_poly.type
_entity_poly.pdbx_seq_one_letter_code
_entity_poly.pdbx_strand_id
1 'polypeptide(L)'
;MKYSCDVCKIFCRTEASLNAHYSGKKHAANVEEERKLVEIASRSVFLKGFQKGVEYGTEWLKEIGDKFGEIERYLPDLNNHYYVIIEFKNSSSATKFFENGNFQLNNHTIVVEKRKVSFSSVIKRLKYADIDIDTIEEALENEDDFEKQVNILVDTLAMDKDRIKRRLNIINDLALSIQKYFIPSLNIQVFGSLISGLSTRYSDVDGTLIFHEDFDERNLISNNNCRNCETLLALDAEAFLENNISIAEFFLLSVQNRVRLLCKIISHIKKTTGIVTEVSFILNKKVPLLQIAIKNKFVLDLSCNNKLGVVKFNWFAQLIESDTTKRIFKFVFALRLWASTTSLLKGKYSHDDSGYFTSYSITLMAMFYLRTKGYIPSNPVNDSQIINGYKCGFQVQPYQCQDLKISFLFRDFFTFIATKLHSKYVMCLPDEKILSIDEFHTCYNFDDDVEKRFLMPVNIQDPVEITHNIGQRVSFKYWRKMKTNMLLSIAKIKKKENFLSILKIRGHNDSNNCDEIMVDREEAIDDEELKFLCEVEVPITLPQEVFYSTLNEILEHIVLLDSVFDDSNMDDSKEVPGITGNDGHWVRQFATSTPVWIGRRKIRRHINHIPGENIMALEKRVTKKIMEEKSNSSEMCPSEIITVFKLEGCYEVGKYKIFYARDPDLHQDQAKFLSDILHFLQYFIPNLMSKSLSKI
;
A
#
# COMPACT_ATOMS: atom_id res chain seq x y z
N MET A 1 -9.95 13.39 22.08
CA MET A 1 -9.67 14.39 21.03
C MET A 1 -8.89 13.72 19.91
N LYS A 2 -9.28 13.88 18.64
CA LYS A 2 -8.55 13.37 17.47
C LYS A 2 -7.54 14.42 17.02
N TYR A 3 -6.26 14.07 16.93
CA TYR A 3 -5.22 14.94 16.40
C TYR A 3 -5.15 14.77 14.88
N SER A 4 -5.30 15.83 14.10
CA SER A 4 -5.25 15.75 12.63
C SER A 4 -4.48 16.91 12.02
N CYS A 5 -3.84 16.66 10.89
CA CYS A 5 -3.22 17.71 10.08
C CYS A 5 -4.12 18.07 8.90
N ASP A 6 -4.47 19.35 8.77
CA ASP A 6 -5.33 19.81 7.69
C ASP A 6 -4.67 19.84 6.31
N VAL A 7 -3.36 20.09 6.26
CA VAL A 7 -2.58 20.14 5.01
C VAL A 7 -2.41 18.75 4.43
N CYS A 8 -2.07 17.78 5.28
CA CYS A 8 -1.77 16.41 4.85
C CYS A 8 -2.98 15.48 4.93
N LYS A 9 -4.08 15.93 5.55
CA LYS A 9 -5.30 15.14 5.82
C LYS A 9 -4.98 13.78 6.45
N ILE A 10 -4.06 13.79 7.43
CA ILE A 10 -3.71 12.61 8.20
C ILE A 10 -4.25 12.71 9.62
N PHE A 11 -4.59 11.56 10.19
CA PHE A 11 -4.96 11.41 11.59
C PHE A 11 -3.79 10.86 12.37
N CYS A 12 -3.50 11.50 13.50
CA CYS A 12 -2.48 11.12 14.44
C CYS A 12 -3.15 10.59 15.70
N ARG A 13 -2.64 9.46 16.21
CA ARG A 13 -3.14 8.84 17.44
C ARG A 13 -2.82 9.67 18.69
N THR A 14 -1.78 10.50 18.64
CA THR A 14 -1.30 11.33 19.75
C THR A 14 -0.79 12.69 19.26
N GLU A 15 -0.74 13.67 20.16
CA GLU A 15 -0.16 14.98 19.90
C GLU A 15 1.31 14.92 19.52
N ALA A 16 2.09 14.06 20.19
CA ALA A 16 3.50 13.85 19.87
C ALA A 16 3.69 13.33 18.43
N SER A 17 2.79 12.47 17.95
CA SER A 17 2.79 12.01 16.56
C SER A 17 2.44 13.14 15.57
N LEU A 18 1.50 14.02 15.93
CA LEU A 18 1.17 15.19 15.12
C LEU A 18 2.33 16.19 15.06
N ASN A 19 3.03 16.42 16.16
CA ASN A 19 4.19 17.30 16.22
C ASN A 19 5.39 16.71 15.45
N ALA A 20 5.62 15.41 15.56
CA ALA A 20 6.61 14.72 14.72
C ALA A 20 6.24 14.82 13.23
N HIS A 21 4.96 14.66 12.88
CA HIS A 21 4.47 14.87 11.52
C HIS A 21 4.75 16.30 11.01
N TYR A 22 4.46 17.33 11.81
CA TYR A 22 4.73 18.72 11.45
C TYR A 22 6.22 19.00 11.20
N SER A 23 7.11 18.32 11.94
CA SER A 23 8.56 18.40 11.72
C SER A 23 9.06 17.63 10.48
N GLY A 24 8.20 16.81 9.84
CA GLY A 24 8.57 15.95 8.74
C GLY A 24 8.79 16.68 7.41
N LYS A 25 9.83 16.27 6.65
CA LYS A 25 10.15 16.82 5.32
C LYS A 25 8.96 16.79 4.33
N LYS A 26 8.10 15.78 4.44
CA LYS A 26 6.89 15.63 3.59
C LYS A 26 5.82 16.66 3.94
N HIS A 27 5.62 16.96 5.23
CA HIS A 27 4.70 18.00 5.67
C HIS A 27 5.18 19.37 5.19
N ALA A 28 6.46 19.69 5.44
CA ALA A 28 7.07 20.93 4.98
C ALA A 28 6.93 21.15 3.46
N ALA A 29 7.14 20.10 2.65
CA ALA A 29 6.95 20.16 1.21
C ALA A 29 5.48 20.43 0.82
N ASN A 30 4.52 19.77 1.47
CA ASN A 30 3.09 19.99 1.20
C ASN A 30 2.63 21.40 1.62
N VAL A 31 3.14 21.94 2.74
CA VAL A 31 2.86 23.30 3.20
C VAL A 31 3.39 24.33 2.19
N GLU A 32 4.61 24.13 1.68
CA GLU A 32 5.19 25.02 0.68
C GLU A 32 4.44 24.93 -0.67
N GLU A 33 3.96 23.74 -1.05
CA GLU A 33 3.09 23.56 -2.22
C GLU A 33 1.73 24.26 -2.02
N GLU A 34 1.08 24.07 -0.88
CA GLU A 34 -0.16 24.77 -0.52
C GLU A 34 0.02 26.29 -0.57
N ARG A 35 1.10 26.81 0.02
CA ARG A 35 1.42 28.25 -0.01
C ARG A 35 1.56 28.76 -1.44
N LYS A 36 2.29 28.05 -2.31
CA LYS A 36 2.42 28.41 -3.74
C LYS A 36 1.08 28.40 -4.46
N LEU A 37 0.23 27.41 -4.18
CA LEU A 37 -1.09 27.30 -4.80
C LEU A 37 -2.03 28.43 -4.34
N VAL A 38 -2.01 28.77 -3.04
CA VAL A 38 -2.74 29.92 -2.48
C VAL A 38 -2.26 31.23 -3.10
N GLU A 39 -0.94 31.41 -3.21
CA GLU A 39 -0.34 32.60 -3.83
C GLU A 39 -0.78 32.73 -5.30
N ILE A 40 -0.61 31.69 -6.11
CA ILE A 40 -1.05 31.67 -7.50
C ILE A 40 -2.55 31.93 -7.60
N ALA A 41 -3.37 31.32 -6.75
CA ALA A 41 -4.81 31.51 -6.77
C ALA A 41 -5.24 32.92 -6.35
N SER A 42 -4.53 33.55 -5.41
CA SER A 42 -4.78 34.92 -4.98
C SER A 42 -4.55 35.94 -6.10
N ARG A 43 -3.71 35.61 -7.08
CA ARG A 43 -3.47 36.41 -8.29
C ARG A 43 -4.14 35.86 -9.54
N SER A 44 -5.10 34.95 -9.39
CA SER A 44 -5.82 34.35 -10.53
C SER A 44 -7.33 34.54 -10.44
N VAL A 45 -7.98 34.60 -11.60
CA VAL A 45 -9.45 34.49 -11.72
C VAL A 45 -9.84 33.33 -12.64
N PHE A 46 -11.00 32.75 -12.38
CA PHE A 46 -11.60 31.69 -13.18
C PHE A 46 -12.76 32.28 -14.00
N LEU A 47 -12.69 32.15 -15.32
CA LEU A 47 -13.69 32.64 -16.25
C LEU A 47 -14.45 31.46 -16.84
N LYS A 48 -15.78 31.45 -16.76
CA LYS A 48 -16.63 30.38 -17.33
C LYS A 48 -17.72 30.94 -18.24
N GLY A 49 -18.25 30.09 -19.12
CA GLY A 49 -19.34 30.48 -20.05
C GLY A 49 -18.89 30.59 -21.51
N PHE A 50 -17.69 30.10 -21.84
CA PHE A 50 -17.20 30.07 -23.22
C PHE A 50 -17.91 28.95 -24.00
N GLN A 51 -18.21 29.22 -25.28
CA GLN A 51 -18.78 28.24 -26.20
C GLN A 51 -17.71 27.57 -27.06
N LYS A 52 -18.01 26.37 -27.56
CA LYS A 52 -17.12 25.59 -28.42
C LYS A 52 -16.93 26.31 -29.76
N GLY A 53 -15.69 26.65 -30.09
CA GLY A 53 -15.33 27.39 -31.32
C GLY A 53 -15.07 28.88 -31.13
N VAL A 54 -15.19 29.41 -29.91
CA VAL A 54 -14.72 30.76 -29.58
C VAL A 54 -13.18 30.75 -29.54
N GLU A 55 -12.54 31.51 -30.42
CA GLU A 55 -11.10 31.76 -30.31
C GLU A 55 -10.82 32.59 -29.06
N TYR A 56 -9.82 32.17 -28.28
CA TYR A 56 -9.31 32.96 -27.16
C TYR A 56 -8.55 34.17 -27.71
N GLY A 57 -9.29 35.20 -28.10
CA GLY A 57 -8.73 36.40 -28.74
C GLY A 57 -7.76 37.14 -27.85
N THR A 58 -6.74 37.75 -28.45
CA THR A 58 -5.71 38.54 -27.76
C THR A 58 -6.20 39.94 -27.38
N GLU A 59 -7.20 40.48 -28.08
CA GLU A 59 -7.69 41.86 -27.88
C GLU A 59 -8.37 42.05 -26.52
N TRP A 60 -9.37 41.23 -26.18
CA TRP A 60 -10.05 41.35 -24.87
C TRP A 60 -9.13 41.02 -23.69
N LEU A 61 -8.14 40.13 -23.88
CA LEU A 61 -7.10 39.88 -22.89
C LEU A 61 -6.20 41.10 -22.70
N LYS A 62 -5.86 41.80 -23.78
CA LYS A 62 -5.11 43.04 -23.73
C LYS A 62 -5.90 44.15 -23.02
N GLU A 63 -7.19 44.29 -23.29
CA GLU A 63 -8.07 45.23 -22.58
C GLU A 63 -8.13 44.95 -21.08
N ILE A 64 -8.21 43.67 -20.68
CA ILE A 64 -8.14 43.28 -19.27
C ILE A 64 -6.77 43.65 -18.67
N GLY A 65 -5.68 43.36 -19.40
CA GLY A 65 -4.32 43.69 -19.01
C GLY A 65 -4.12 45.19 -18.79
N ASP A 66 -4.60 46.01 -19.72
CA ASP A 66 -4.49 47.46 -19.69
C ASP A 66 -5.35 48.07 -18.56
N LYS A 67 -6.55 47.51 -18.31
CA LYS A 67 -7.50 48.06 -17.33
C LYS A 67 -7.24 47.61 -15.89
N PHE A 68 -6.87 46.36 -15.67
CA PHE A 68 -6.79 45.77 -14.32
C PHE A 68 -5.35 45.48 -13.87
N GLY A 69 -4.43 45.38 -14.82
CA GLY A 69 -3.00 45.19 -14.59
C GLY A 69 -2.43 44.02 -15.37
N GLU A 70 -1.09 43.96 -15.41
CA GLU A 70 -0.37 43.05 -16.29
C GLU A 70 -0.72 41.57 -16.03
N ILE A 71 -1.10 40.88 -17.09
CA ILE A 71 -1.38 39.44 -17.11
C ILE A 71 -0.05 38.71 -17.28
N GLU A 72 0.27 37.82 -16.35
CA GLU A 72 1.45 36.96 -16.46
C GLU A 72 1.22 35.86 -17.49
N ARG A 73 0.04 35.23 -17.45
CA ARG A 73 -0.40 34.23 -18.42
C ARG A 73 -1.90 33.98 -18.32
N TYR A 74 -2.45 33.36 -19.35
CA TYR A 74 -3.80 32.81 -19.33
C TYR A 74 -3.76 31.31 -19.68
N LEU A 75 -4.65 30.54 -19.06
CA LEU A 75 -4.72 29.09 -19.16
C LEU A 75 -6.12 28.70 -19.64
N PRO A 76 -6.32 28.53 -20.96
CA PRO A 76 -7.60 28.09 -21.50
C PRO A 76 -7.87 26.62 -21.15
N ASP A 77 -9.14 26.24 -21.09
CA ASP A 77 -9.56 24.84 -21.02
C ASP A 77 -9.31 24.17 -22.36
N LEU A 78 -8.14 23.55 -22.49
CA LEU A 78 -7.71 22.87 -23.71
C LEU A 78 -8.48 21.55 -23.98
N ASN A 79 -9.34 21.09 -23.07
CA ASN A 79 -10.12 19.87 -23.28
C ASN A 79 -11.47 20.14 -23.93
N ASN A 80 -12.22 21.09 -23.39
CA ASN A 80 -13.61 21.31 -23.80
C ASN A 80 -13.94 22.77 -24.14
N HIS A 81 -12.97 23.67 -24.01
CA HIS A 81 -13.09 25.10 -24.27
C HIS A 81 -14.13 25.86 -23.40
N TYR A 82 -14.47 25.38 -22.21
CA TYR A 82 -15.55 25.97 -21.40
C TYR A 82 -15.11 27.07 -20.43
N TYR A 83 -13.83 27.13 -20.08
CA TYR A 83 -13.31 28.09 -19.12
C TYR A 83 -11.91 28.60 -19.49
N VAL A 84 -11.51 29.71 -18.89
CA VAL A 84 -10.16 30.29 -18.95
C VAL A 84 -9.74 30.69 -17.55
N ILE A 85 -8.50 30.44 -17.17
CA ILE A 85 -7.92 31.02 -15.95
C ILE A 85 -6.99 32.15 -16.37
N ILE A 86 -7.18 33.35 -15.83
CA ILE A 86 -6.23 34.45 -16.02
C ILE A 86 -5.38 34.55 -14.76
N GLU A 87 -4.06 34.49 -14.91
CA GLU A 87 -3.10 34.72 -13.84
C GLU A 87 -2.43 36.09 -14.05
N PHE A 88 -2.67 37.01 -13.13
CA PHE A 88 -2.03 38.33 -13.11
C PHE A 88 -0.66 38.26 -12.43
N LYS A 89 0.22 39.23 -12.73
CA LYS A 89 1.47 39.37 -11.98
C LYS A 89 1.24 39.73 -10.50
N ASN A 90 0.15 40.43 -10.19
CA ASN A 90 -0.18 40.92 -8.85
C ASN A 90 -1.56 40.45 -8.38
N SER A 91 -1.70 40.13 -7.09
CA SER A 91 -2.98 39.73 -6.49
C SER A 91 -4.02 40.85 -6.50
N SER A 92 -3.60 42.10 -6.36
CA SER A 92 -4.48 43.28 -6.43
C SER A 92 -5.19 43.41 -7.79
N SER A 93 -4.55 43.01 -8.89
CA SER A 93 -5.15 43.01 -10.23
C SER A 93 -6.26 41.96 -10.36
N ALA A 94 -6.06 40.76 -9.81
CA ALA A 94 -7.07 39.72 -9.79
C ALA A 94 -8.31 40.15 -8.95
N THR A 95 -8.08 40.78 -7.80
CA THR A 95 -9.18 41.32 -6.95
C THR A 95 -9.98 42.39 -7.70
N LYS A 96 -9.31 43.38 -8.29
CA LYS A 96 -9.98 44.44 -9.08
C LYS A 96 -10.80 43.87 -10.23
N PHE A 97 -10.25 42.89 -10.94
CA PHE A 97 -10.96 42.27 -12.06
C PHE A 97 -12.16 41.45 -11.61
N PHE A 98 -12.03 40.70 -10.51
CA PHE A 98 -13.16 39.97 -9.91
C PHE A 98 -14.28 40.93 -9.44
N GLU A 99 -13.92 42.03 -8.79
CA GLU A 99 -14.88 43.03 -8.29
C GLU A 99 -15.62 43.78 -9.41
N ASN A 100 -15.02 43.88 -10.61
CA ASN A 100 -15.67 44.45 -11.79
C ASN A 100 -16.86 43.60 -12.28
N GLY A 101 -16.94 42.34 -11.87
CA GLY A 101 -18.06 41.44 -12.18
C GLY A 101 -18.03 40.85 -13.59
N ASN A 102 -19.10 40.13 -13.92
CA ASN A 102 -19.26 39.42 -15.20
C ASN A 102 -19.30 40.40 -16.37
N PHE A 103 -18.79 39.98 -17.54
CA PHE A 103 -18.77 40.80 -18.75
C PHE A 103 -19.32 40.06 -19.97
N GLN A 104 -19.66 40.81 -21.01
CA GLN A 104 -20.15 40.27 -22.28
C GLN A 104 -18.98 40.11 -23.26
N LEU A 105 -18.87 38.94 -23.86
CA LEU A 105 -17.92 38.65 -24.94
C LEU A 105 -18.68 37.94 -26.07
N ASN A 106 -18.72 38.54 -27.27
CA ASN A 106 -19.43 37.98 -28.43
C ASN A 106 -20.88 37.53 -28.15
N ASN A 107 -21.67 38.36 -27.45
CA ASN A 107 -23.04 38.06 -27.00
C ASN A 107 -23.17 36.91 -25.99
N HIS A 108 -22.08 36.52 -25.33
CA HIS A 108 -22.08 35.55 -24.24
C HIS A 108 -21.63 36.20 -22.94
N THR A 109 -22.38 35.91 -21.88
CA THR A 109 -22.00 36.31 -20.52
C THR A 109 -20.85 35.44 -20.03
N ILE A 110 -19.68 36.03 -19.85
CA ILE A 110 -18.54 35.40 -19.19
C ILE A 110 -18.65 35.67 -17.70
N VAL A 111 -18.77 34.60 -16.94
CA VAL A 111 -18.87 34.66 -15.47
C VAL A 111 -17.47 34.64 -14.87
N VAL A 112 -17.17 35.64 -14.06
CA VAL A 112 -15.88 35.81 -13.38
C VAL A 112 -16.02 35.28 -11.94
N GLU A 113 -15.20 34.29 -11.59
CA GLU A 113 -15.15 33.71 -10.25
C GLU A 113 -13.74 33.76 -9.67
N LYS A 114 -13.64 33.79 -8.34
CA LYS A 114 -12.36 33.55 -7.67
C LYS A 114 -11.88 32.14 -8.02
N ARG A 115 -10.58 31.99 -8.30
CA ARG A 115 -10.00 30.67 -8.54
C ARG A 115 -10.13 29.81 -7.29
N LYS A 116 -10.84 28.70 -7.39
CA LYS A 116 -10.87 27.68 -6.33
C LYS A 116 -9.56 26.89 -6.35
N VAL A 117 -8.96 26.72 -5.18
CA VAL A 117 -7.77 25.88 -5.02
C VAL A 117 -8.22 24.50 -4.58
N SER A 118 -7.78 23.48 -5.32
CA SER A 118 -7.82 22.11 -4.82
C SER A 118 -6.40 21.75 -4.40
N PHE A 119 -6.22 21.52 -3.10
CA PHE A 119 -4.96 21.03 -2.53
C PHE A 119 -4.76 19.52 -2.76
N SER A 120 -5.78 18.85 -3.30
CA SER A 120 -5.68 17.45 -3.70
C SER A 120 -4.97 17.33 -5.04
N SER A 121 -3.79 16.72 -5.04
CA SER A 121 -3.09 16.32 -6.27
C SER A 121 -4.03 15.50 -7.15
N VAL A 122 -4.17 15.92 -8.41
CA VAL A 122 -4.95 15.21 -9.44
C VAL A 122 -4.38 13.82 -9.61
N ILE A 123 -3.05 13.67 -9.55
CA ILE A 123 -2.37 12.38 -9.63
C ILE A 123 -2.81 11.46 -8.49
N LYS A 124 -2.81 11.95 -7.23
CA LYS A 124 -3.29 11.16 -6.09
C LYS A 124 -4.76 10.75 -6.25
N ARG A 125 -5.62 11.70 -6.62
CA ARG A 125 -7.06 11.43 -6.82
C ARG A 125 -7.31 10.36 -7.88
N LEU A 126 -6.57 10.40 -8.99
CA LEU A 126 -6.74 9.46 -10.10
C LEU A 126 -6.11 8.09 -9.82
N LYS A 127 -4.94 8.03 -9.14
CA LYS A 127 -4.26 6.75 -8.84
C LYS A 127 -4.93 5.91 -7.78
N TYR A 128 -5.55 6.56 -6.80
CA TYR A 128 -6.19 5.90 -5.67
C TYR A 128 -7.72 5.98 -5.77
N ALA A 129 -8.25 6.03 -6.98
CA ALA A 129 -9.66 5.80 -7.21
C ALA A 129 -9.94 4.30 -7.02
N ASP A 130 -10.37 3.94 -5.81
CA ASP A 130 -10.74 2.56 -5.51
C ASP A 130 -11.99 2.16 -6.29
N ILE A 131 -12.08 0.87 -6.60
CA ILE A 131 -13.32 0.30 -7.13
C ILE A 131 -14.31 0.29 -5.97
N ASP A 132 -15.39 1.04 -6.16
CA ASP A 132 -16.45 1.15 -5.18
C ASP A 132 -17.20 -0.19 -5.06
N ILE A 133 -17.26 -0.72 -3.84
CA ILE A 133 -17.99 -1.96 -3.55
C ILE A 133 -19.48 -1.78 -3.86
N ASP A 134 -20.03 -0.59 -3.63
CA ASP A 134 -21.45 -0.33 -3.87
C ASP A 134 -21.78 -0.46 -5.36
N THR A 135 -20.85 -0.02 -6.23
CA THR A 135 -20.96 -0.23 -7.69
C THR A 135 -20.89 -1.71 -8.08
N ILE A 136 -20.09 -2.51 -7.35
CA ILE A 136 -20.03 -3.97 -7.57
C ILE A 136 -21.34 -4.62 -7.14
N GLU A 137 -21.91 -4.20 -6.01
CA GLU A 137 -23.18 -4.71 -5.49
C GLU A 137 -24.33 -4.43 -6.46
N GLU A 138 -24.44 -3.19 -6.94
CA GLU A 138 -25.44 -2.78 -7.93
C GLU A 138 -25.31 -3.62 -9.22
N ALA A 139 -24.09 -3.84 -9.70
CA ALA A 139 -23.86 -4.66 -10.90
C ALA A 139 -24.25 -6.14 -10.73
N LEU A 140 -24.36 -6.63 -9.50
CA LEU A 140 -24.61 -8.03 -9.17
C LEU A 140 -25.96 -8.30 -8.49
N GLU A 141 -26.80 -7.28 -8.31
CA GLU A 141 -28.03 -7.32 -7.49
C GLU A 141 -28.95 -8.52 -7.79
N ASN A 142 -28.99 -8.98 -9.05
CA ASN A 142 -29.90 -10.03 -9.51
C ASN A 142 -29.20 -11.33 -9.94
N GLU A 143 -27.93 -11.54 -9.58
CA GLU A 143 -27.19 -12.75 -9.94
C GLU A 143 -26.55 -13.38 -8.71
N ASP A 144 -26.80 -14.67 -8.49
CA ASP A 144 -26.31 -15.43 -7.34
C ASP A 144 -25.32 -16.54 -7.71
N ASP A 145 -25.19 -16.87 -8.99
CA ASP A 145 -24.20 -17.86 -9.42
C ASP A 145 -22.79 -17.26 -9.42
N PHE A 146 -21.88 -17.94 -8.73
CA PHE A 146 -20.48 -17.51 -8.58
C PHE A 146 -19.79 -17.26 -9.93
N GLU A 147 -19.99 -18.15 -10.91
CA GLU A 147 -19.33 -18.07 -12.21
C GLU A 147 -19.91 -16.94 -13.05
N LYS A 148 -21.23 -16.77 -13.02
CA LYS A 148 -21.90 -15.67 -13.72
C LYS A 148 -21.57 -14.31 -13.12
N GLN A 149 -21.52 -14.17 -11.79
CA GLN A 149 -21.07 -12.93 -11.15
C GLN A 149 -19.66 -12.55 -11.60
N VAL A 150 -18.74 -13.51 -11.67
CA VAL A 150 -17.38 -13.26 -12.21
C VAL A 150 -17.45 -12.76 -13.66
N ASN A 151 -18.25 -13.39 -14.51
CA ASN A 151 -18.41 -12.96 -15.91
C ASN A 151 -18.95 -11.53 -16.01
N ILE A 152 -20.02 -11.20 -15.27
CA ILE A 152 -20.62 -9.86 -15.24
C ILE A 152 -19.58 -8.81 -14.84
N LEU A 153 -18.81 -9.07 -13.78
CA LEU A 153 -17.79 -8.13 -13.31
C LEU A 153 -16.64 -7.97 -14.31
N VAL A 154 -16.21 -9.05 -14.95
CA VAL A 154 -15.19 -8.98 -16.00
C VAL A 154 -15.70 -8.10 -17.16
N ASP A 155 -16.91 -8.35 -17.65
CA ASP A 155 -17.48 -7.62 -18.77
C ASP A 155 -17.75 -6.15 -18.44
N THR A 156 -18.07 -5.84 -17.18
CA THR A 156 -18.41 -4.47 -16.73
C THR A 156 -17.20 -3.65 -16.31
N LEU A 157 -16.21 -4.27 -15.66
CA LEU A 157 -15.07 -3.57 -15.05
C LEU A 157 -13.80 -3.60 -15.89
N ALA A 158 -13.60 -4.63 -16.71
CA ALA A 158 -12.44 -4.69 -17.60
C ALA A 158 -12.52 -3.58 -18.65
N MET A 159 -11.37 -3.04 -19.02
CA MET A 159 -11.34 -1.94 -19.99
C MET A 159 -11.65 -2.45 -21.40
N ASP A 160 -12.58 -1.76 -22.06
CA ASP A 160 -12.91 -2.04 -23.45
C ASP A 160 -11.78 -1.64 -24.41
N LYS A 161 -11.74 -2.29 -25.58
CA LYS A 161 -10.70 -2.09 -26.58
C LYS A 161 -10.64 -0.65 -27.12
N ASP A 162 -11.79 0.03 -27.25
CA ASP A 162 -11.83 1.39 -27.76
C ASP A 162 -11.22 2.38 -26.77
N ARG A 163 -11.48 2.20 -25.48
CA ARG A 163 -10.87 3.00 -24.41
C ARG A 163 -9.37 2.76 -24.30
N ILE A 164 -8.90 1.51 -24.43
CA ILE A 164 -7.47 1.19 -24.51
C ILE A 164 -6.86 1.94 -25.70
N LYS A 165 -7.44 1.83 -26.89
CA LYS A 165 -6.97 2.51 -28.10
C LYS A 165 -6.93 4.04 -27.94
N ARG A 166 -7.96 4.64 -27.33
CA ARG A 166 -8.00 6.08 -27.03
C ARG A 166 -6.87 6.49 -26.09
N ARG A 167 -6.58 5.71 -25.03
CA ARG A 167 -5.46 6.00 -24.11
C ARG A 167 -4.12 5.92 -24.83
N LEU A 168 -3.91 4.87 -25.64
CA LEU A 168 -2.69 4.70 -26.43
C LEU A 168 -2.48 5.84 -27.42
N ASN A 169 -3.53 6.29 -28.11
CA ASN A 169 -3.43 7.43 -29.03
C ASN A 169 -2.98 8.71 -28.31
N ILE A 170 -3.54 9.01 -27.13
CA ILE A 170 -3.13 10.20 -26.37
C ILE A 170 -1.68 10.08 -25.89
N ILE A 171 -1.22 8.87 -25.53
CA ILE A 171 0.17 8.63 -25.15
C ILE A 171 1.10 8.78 -26.35
N ASN A 172 0.69 8.35 -27.54
CA ASN A 172 1.44 8.58 -28.77
C ASN A 172 1.53 10.08 -29.10
N ASP A 173 0.45 10.85 -28.93
CA ASP A 173 0.48 12.31 -29.10
C ASP A 173 1.48 12.97 -28.11
N LEU A 174 1.54 12.46 -26.88
CA LEU A 174 2.53 12.89 -25.89
C LEU A 174 3.96 12.51 -26.32
N ALA A 175 4.17 11.28 -26.81
CA ALA A 175 5.47 10.82 -27.30
C ALA A 175 5.96 11.68 -28.48
N LEU A 176 5.09 12.02 -29.43
CA LEU A 176 5.38 12.95 -30.53
C LEU A 176 5.73 14.35 -30.02
N SER A 177 5.11 14.79 -28.92
CA SER A 177 5.45 16.07 -28.30
C SER A 177 6.82 16.02 -27.63
N ILE A 178 7.19 14.92 -26.97
CA ILE A 178 8.51 14.70 -26.35
C ILE A 178 9.59 14.56 -27.43
N GLN A 179 9.31 13.89 -28.55
CA GLN A 179 10.26 13.68 -29.64
C GLN A 179 10.92 14.99 -30.13
N LYS A 180 10.18 16.11 -30.09
CA LYS A 180 10.68 17.43 -30.53
C LYS A 180 11.91 17.92 -29.76
N TYR A 181 12.22 17.32 -28.61
CA TYR A 181 13.33 17.71 -27.74
C TYR A 181 14.53 16.76 -27.85
N PHE A 182 14.40 15.66 -28.59
CA PHE A 182 15.38 14.57 -28.58
C PHE A 182 15.79 14.14 -30.00
N ILE A 183 17.03 13.66 -30.11
CA ILE A 183 17.58 12.94 -31.26
C ILE A 183 18.37 11.72 -30.76
N PRO A 184 18.31 10.54 -31.40
CA PRO A 184 17.48 10.16 -32.54
C PRO A 184 16.02 9.91 -32.10
N SER A 185 15.25 9.17 -32.89
CA SER A 185 13.84 8.91 -32.59
C SER A 185 13.64 8.10 -31.31
N LEU A 186 12.55 8.38 -30.60
CA LEU A 186 12.12 7.75 -29.38
C LEU A 186 10.60 7.51 -29.37
N ASN A 187 10.16 6.66 -28.47
CA ASN A 187 8.75 6.44 -28.19
C ASN A 187 8.50 6.15 -26.70
N ILE A 188 7.24 6.24 -26.27
CA ILE A 188 6.78 5.71 -25.00
C ILE A 188 6.28 4.28 -25.24
N GLN A 189 7.05 3.29 -24.79
CA GLN A 189 6.57 1.90 -24.76
C GLN A 189 5.68 1.71 -23.55
N VAL A 190 4.38 1.51 -23.79
CA VAL A 190 3.39 1.20 -22.76
C VAL A 190 3.49 -0.28 -22.39
N PHE A 191 3.41 -0.58 -21.09
CA PHE A 191 3.35 -1.93 -20.55
C PHE A 191 2.40 -1.97 -19.35
N GLY A 192 2.41 -3.04 -18.56
CA GLY A 192 1.58 -3.13 -17.36
C GLY A 192 0.17 -3.62 -17.64
N SER A 193 -0.75 -3.27 -16.73
CA SER A 193 -2.12 -3.81 -16.73
C SER A 193 -2.94 -3.43 -17.96
N LEU A 194 -2.63 -2.30 -18.62
CA LEU A 194 -3.33 -1.84 -19.82
C LEU A 194 -3.13 -2.80 -21.00
N ILE A 195 -1.89 -3.24 -21.21
CA ILE A 195 -1.55 -4.13 -22.33
C ILE A 195 -1.99 -5.56 -22.03
N SER A 196 -1.82 -6.03 -20.80
CA SER A 196 -2.21 -7.39 -20.40
C SER A 196 -3.73 -7.64 -20.34
N GLY A 197 -4.55 -6.63 -20.67
CA GLY A 197 -6.01 -6.66 -20.54
C GLY A 197 -6.54 -6.63 -19.11
N LEU A 198 -5.67 -6.65 -18.09
CA LEU A 198 -6.06 -6.71 -16.67
C LEU A 198 -6.39 -5.33 -16.07
N SER A 199 -6.41 -4.28 -16.89
CA SER A 199 -6.75 -2.92 -16.46
C SER A 199 -8.24 -2.75 -16.26
N THR A 200 -8.59 -2.03 -15.20
CA THR A 200 -9.92 -1.47 -14.99
C THR A 200 -9.97 -0.02 -15.45
N ARG A 201 -11.18 0.57 -15.49
CA ARG A 201 -11.36 1.99 -15.84
C ARG A 201 -10.56 2.98 -14.97
N TYR A 202 -10.17 2.58 -13.77
CA TYR A 202 -9.42 3.37 -12.79
C TYR A 202 -7.91 3.09 -12.81
N SER A 203 -7.46 2.06 -13.51
CA SER A 203 -6.03 1.72 -13.57
C SER A 203 -5.23 2.86 -14.18
N ASP A 204 -4.04 3.08 -13.62
CA ASP A 204 -2.98 3.87 -14.23
C ASP A 204 -2.43 3.17 -15.48
N VAL A 205 -1.57 3.88 -16.20
CA VAL A 205 -0.85 3.38 -17.36
C VAL A 205 0.64 3.41 -17.03
N ASP A 206 1.30 2.27 -17.18
CA ASP A 206 2.75 2.17 -17.03
C ASP A 206 3.42 2.36 -18.39
N GLY A 207 4.43 3.22 -18.44
CA GLY A 207 5.18 3.50 -19.66
C GLY A 207 6.67 3.64 -19.42
N THR A 208 7.44 3.43 -20.47
CA THR A 208 8.88 3.72 -20.45
C THR A 208 9.32 4.42 -21.72
N LEU A 209 10.14 5.45 -21.57
CA LEU A 209 10.75 6.15 -22.69
C LEU A 209 11.90 5.30 -23.23
N ILE A 210 11.83 4.94 -24.51
CA ILE A 210 12.83 4.10 -25.20
C ILE A 210 13.20 4.77 -26.53
N PHE A 211 14.49 4.79 -26.82
CA PHE A 211 15.02 5.19 -28.12
C PHE A 211 14.95 4.02 -29.11
N HIS A 212 14.71 4.31 -30.38
CA HIS A 212 14.71 3.29 -31.43
C HIS A 212 16.11 2.71 -31.69
N GLU A 213 17.14 3.48 -31.40
CA GLU A 213 18.54 3.07 -31.48
C GLU A 213 19.02 2.63 -30.09
N ASP A 214 19.79 1.54 -30.04
CA ASP A 214 20.45 1.11 -28.83
C ASP A 214 21.70 1.97 -28.58
N PHE A 215 21.90 2.34 -27.31
CA PHE A 215 23.07 3.09 -26.89
C PHE A 215 24.11 2.13 -26.29
N ASP A 216 25.28 2.04 -26.91
CA ASP A 216 26.44 1.36 -26.34
C ASP A 216 27.29 2.38 -25.56
N GLU A 217 27.32 2.25 -24.24
CA GLU A 217 28.10 3.10 -23.34
C GLU A 217 29.61 3.07 -23.66
N ARG A 218 30.11 2.04 -24.34
CA ARG A 218 31.52 1.99 -24.79
C ARG A 218 31.85 3.06 -25.83
N ASN A 219 30.85 3.62 -26.51
CA ASN A 219 31.02 4.71 -27.47
C ASN A 219 31.16 6.10 -26.79
N LEU A 220 31.12 6.17 -25.46
CA LEU A 220 31.27 7.41 -24.68
C LEU A 220 32.67 8.03 -24.78
N ILE A 221 33.70 7.23 -25.05
CA ILE A 221 35.11 7.64 -24.93
C ILE A 221 35.54 8.66 -26.01
N SER A 222 34.75 8.86 -27.07
CA SER A 222 35.15 9.69 -28.23
C SER A 222 34.39 10.99 -28.43
N ASN A 223 33.39 11.34 -27.62
CA ASN A 223 32.48 12.47 -27.92
C ASN A 223 32.65 13.66 -26.95
N ASN A 224 33.62 14.54 -27.24
CA ASN A 224 33.89 15.77 -26.48
C ASN A 224 32.82 16.88 -26.62
N ASN A 225 31.76 16.67 -27.42
CA ASN A 225 30.76 17.70 -27.73
C ASN A 225 29.44 17.57 -26.95
N CYS A 226 29.31 16.64 -25.99
CA CYS A 226 28.09 16.49 -25.20
C CYS A 226 27.98 17.55 -24.09
N ARG A 227 26.79 18.14 -23.92
CA ARG A 227 26.50 19.00 -22.75
C ARG A 227 26.58 18.16 -21.47
N ASN A 228 27.20 18.72 -20.43
CA ASN A 228 27.31 18.05 -19.14
C ASN A 228 25.96 18.10 -18.35
N CYS A 229 25.90 17.33 -17.26
CA CYS A 229 24.70 17.22 -16.42
C CYS A 229 24.21 18.57 -15.89
N GLU A 230 25.11 19.42 -15.42
CA GLU A 230 24.78 20.74 -14.85
C GLU A 230 24.14 21.64 -15.90
N THR A 231 24.74 21.66 -17.10
CA THR A 231 24.24 22.42 -18.25
C THR A 231 22.84 21.94 -18.65
N LEU A 232 22.64 20.63 -18.80
CA LEU A 232 21.35 20.05 -19.18
C LEU A 232 20.24 20.33 -18.16
N LEU A 233 20.55 20.33 -16.86
CA LEU A 233 19.55 20.61 -15.84
C LEU A 233 19.28 22.12 -15.67
N ALA A 234 20.27 22.98 -15.95
CA ALA A 234 20.14 24.43 -15.87
C ALA A 234 19.34 25.02 -17.05
N LEU A 235 19.60 24.57 -18.28
CA LEU A 235 18.98 25.09 -19.50
C LEU A 235 17.46 24.94 -19.53
N ASP A 236 16.74 25.99 -19.90
CA ASP A 236 15.29 25.97 -20.09
C ASP A 236 14.85 24.97 -21.19
N ALA A 237 13.62 24.45 -21.07
CA ALA A 237 13.16 23.36 -21.93
C ALA A 237 13.10 23.77 -23.40
N GLU A 238 12.79 25.04 -23.64
CA GLU A 238 12.71 25.72 -24.92
C GLU A 238 14.04 25.64 -25.69
N ALA A 239 15.18 25.73 -24.99
CA ALA A 239 16.50 25.65 -25.61
C ALA A 239 16.77 24.28 -26.28
N PHE A 240 16.10 23.23 -25.81
CA PHE A 240 16.23 21.89 -26.41
C PHE A 240 15.41 21.69 -27.68
N LEU A 241 14.55 22.65 -28.06
CA LEU A 241 13.86 22.63 -29.36
C LEU A 241 14.79 23.05 -30.50
N GLU A 242 15.70 23.99 -30.22
CA GLU A 242 16.72 24.45 -31.18
C GLU A 242 17.94 23.53 -31.17
N ASN A 243 18.33 23.04 -29.99
CA ASN A 243 19.45 22.13 -29.81
C ASN A 243 19.01 20.87 -29.05
N ASN A 244 18.53 19.88 -29.81
CA ASN A 244 17.96 18.65 -29.26
C ASN A 244 18.93 17.87 -28.37
N ILE A 245 18.36 17.16 -27.39
CA ILE A 245 19.09 16.28 -26.49
C ILE A 245 19.44 15.00 -27.25
N SER A 246 20.73 14.71 -27.34
CA SER A 246 21.21 13.47 -27.94
C SER A 246 21.00 12.27 -27.00
N ILE A 247 20.93 11.07 -27.58
CA ILE A 247 20.92 9.82 -26.81
C ILE A 247 22.11 9.71 -25.85
N ALA A 248 23.31 10.13 -26.28
CA ALA A 248 24.51 10.12 -25.45
C ALA A 248 24.37 11.05 -24.23
N GLU A 249 23.91 12.29 -24.44
CA GLU A 249 23.65 13.23 -23.34
C GLU A 249 22.63 12.68 -22.34
N PHE A 250 21.57 12.04 -22.85
CA PHE A 250 20.55 11.45 -21.99
C PHE A 250 21.08 10.27 -21.16
N PHE A 251 21.88 9.39 -21.76
CA PHE A 251 22.43 8.23 -21.06
C PHE A 251 23.62 8.57 -20.13
N LEU A 252 24.31 9.69 -20.36
CA LEU A 252 25.30 10.22 -19.41
C LEU A 252 24.68 10.69 -18.08
N LEU A 253 23.39 11.03 -18.07
CA LEU A 253 22.68 11.38 -16.84
C LEU A 253 22.40 10.14 -15.99
N SER A 254 22.46 10.31 -14.66
CA SER A 254 21.88 9.33 -13.74
C SER A 254 20.39 9.15 -14.00
N VAL A 255 19.83 7.98 -13.67
CA VAL A 255 18.41 7.68 -13.90
C VAL A 255 17.49 8.72 -13.23
N GLN A 256 17.86 9.22 -12.05
CA GLN A 256 17.13 10.28 -11.36
C GLN A 256 17.19 11.61 -12.13
N ASN A 257 18.34 11.95 -12.70
CA ASN A 257 18.49 13.18 -13.48
C ASN A 257 17.80 13.09 -14.85
N ARG A 258 17.72 11.90 -15.46
CA ARG A 258 16.89 11.64 -16.64
C ARG A 258 15.42 11.96 -16.35
N VAL A 259 14.90 11.50 -15.21
CA VAL A 259 13.52 11.81 -14.76
C VAL A 259 13.33 13.30 -14.49
N ARG A 260 14.31 13.98 -13.87
CA ARG A 260 14.25 15.44 -13.64
C ARG A 260 14.22 16.22 -14.95
N LEU A 261 15.07 15.86 -15.91
CA LEU A 261 15.10 16.48 -17.23
C LEU A 261 13.77 16.27 -17.98
N LEU A 262 13.23 15.06 -17.95
CA LEU A 262 11.90 14.79 -18.51
C LEU A 262 10.80 15.59 -17.80
N CYS A 263 10.85 15.75 -16.48
CA CYS A 263 9.90 16.59 -15.76
C CYS A 263 9.93 18.04 -16.27
N LYS A 264 11.12 18.58 -16.56
CA LYS A 264 11.30 19.92 -17.13
C LYS A 264 10.66 20.03 -18.52
N ILE A 265 10.95 19.08 -19.40
CA ILE A 265 10.37 19.01 -20.76
C ILE A 265 8.85 18.86 -20.71
N ILE A 266 8.33 17.94 -19.90
CA ILE A 266 6.88 17.70 -19.74
C ILE A 266 6.17 18.92 -19.15
N SER A 267 6.83 19.66 -18.25
CA SER A 267 6.30 20.92 -17.70
C SER A 267 6.18 22.00 -18.77
N HIS A 268 7.07 22.02 -19.76
CA HIS A 268 6.94 22.90 -20.92
C HIS A 268 5.86 22.41 -21.90
N ILE A 269 5.79 21.10 -22.19
CA ILE A 269 4.71 20.50 -23.00
C ILE A 269 3.32 20.76 -22.39
N LYS A 270 3.21 20.71 -21.06
CA LYS A 270 1.97 21.06 -20.33
C LYS A 270 1.45 22.45 -20.69
N LYS A 271 2.34 23.42 -20.90
CA LYS A 271 1.97 24.80 -21.25
C LYS A 271 1.48 24.94 -22.70
N THR A 272 1.75 23.94 -23.56
CA THR A 272 1.59 24.08 -25.02
C THR A 272 0.58 23.10 -25.65
N THR A 273 0.32 21.93 -25.05
CA THR A 273 -0.45 20.86 -25.74
C THR A 273 -1.76 20.44 -25.08
N GLY A 274 -2.05 20.87 -23.85
CA GLY A 274 -3.27 20.49 -23.11
C GLY A 274 -3.41 19.01 -22.77
N ILE A 275 -2.46 18.18 -23.21
CA ILE A 275 -2.39 16.74 -22.93
C ILE A 275 -2.10 16.52 -21.44
N VAL A 276 -1.19 17.31 -20.87
CA VAL A 276 -0.70 17.16 -19.50
C VAL A 276 -1.42 18.11 -18.57
N THR A 277 -2.01 17.58 -17.50
CA THR A 277 -2.71 18.35 -16.47
C THR A 277 -1.79 18.62 -15.27
N GLU A 278 -1.10 17.59 -14.80
CA GLU A 278 -0.22 17.63 -13.63
C GLU A 278 0.97 16.72 -13.88
N VAL A 279 2.11 17.06 -13.29
CA VAL A 279 3.33 16.25 -13.34
C VAL A 279 3.99 16.25 -11.97
N SER A 280 4.47 15.10 -11.53
CA SER A 280 5.26 14.92 -10.32
C SER A 280 6.29 13.80 -10.54
N PHE A 281 7.35 13.74 -9.75
CA PHE A 281 8.34 12.66 -9.86
C PHE A 281 8.50 11.90 -8.54
N ILE A 282 8.96 10.65 -8.65
CA ILE A 282 9.37 9.80 -7.54
C ILE A 282 10.77 9.27 -7.82
N LEU A 283 11.78 9.80 -7.12
CA LEU A 283 13.19 9.50 -7.41
C LEU A 283 13.79 8.42 -6.50
N ASN A 284 13.19 8.18 -5.33
CA ASN A 284 13.75 7.33 -4.27
C ASN A 284 13.30 5.86 -4.38
N LYS A 285 12.78 5.43 -5.54
CA LYS A 285 12.37 4.05 -5.80
C LYS A 285 13.42 3.32 -6.64
N LYS A 286 13.43 1.98 -6.58
CA LYS A 286 14.27 1.10 -7.42
C LYS A 286 14.26 1.52 -8.90
N VAL A 287 13.07 1.86 -9.40
CA VAL A 287 12.88 2.50 -10.70
C VAL A 287 12.33 3.91 -10.44
N PRO A 288 13.13 4.97 -10.66
CA PRO A 288 12.65 6.35 -10.64
C PRO A 288 11.57 6.58 -11.71
N LEU A 289 10.53 7.34 -11.36
CA LEU A 289 9.34 7.52 -12.19
C LEU A 289 8.93 9.00 -12.28
N LEU A 290 8.39 9.38 -13.44
CA LEU A 290 7.66 10.62 -13.66
C LEU A 290 6.17 10.27 -13.75
N GLN A 291 5.36 10.78 -12.83
CA GLN A 291 3.91 10.61 -12.84
C GLN A 291 3.28 11.79 -13.58
N ILE A 292 2.45 11.49 -14.57
CA ILE A 292 1.84 12.48 -15.46
C ILE A 292 0.32 12.28 -15.45
N ALA A 293 -0.44 13.26 -14.97
CA ALA A 293 -1.89 13.25 -15.14
C ALA A 293 -2.24 13.71 -16.57
N ILE A 294 -2.89 12.82 -17.31
CA ILE A 294 -3.25 13.04 -18.72
C ILE A 294 -4.71 13.47 -18.81
N LYS A 295 -4.96 14.69 -19.31
CA LYS A 295 -6.28 15.30 -19.52
C LYS A 295 -7.24 15.16 -18.32
N ASN A 296 -6.73 15.13 -17.09
CA ASN A 296 -7.48 14.84 -15.85
C ASN A 296 -8.29 13.51 -15.90
N LYS A 297 -7.89 12.54 -16.74
CA LYS A 297 -8.62 11.28 -16.98
C LYS A 297 -7.90 10.05 -16.44
N PHE A 298 -6.58 10.01 -16.54
CA PHE A 298 -5.76 8.90 -16.07
C PHE A 298 -4.34 9.36 -15.78
N VAL A 299 -3.56 8.52 -15.09
CA VAL A 299 -2.16 8.78 -14.78
C VAL A 299 -1.27 7.87 -15.62
N LEU A 300 -0.20 8.43 -16.18
CA LEU A 300 0.91 7.72 -16.80
C LEU A 300 2.10 7.74 -15.82
N ASP A 301 2.55 6.57 -15.38
CA ASP A 301 3.83 6.40 -14.68
C ASP A 301 4.92 6.11 -15.72
N LEU A 302 5.71 7.14 -16.03
CA LEU A 302 6.74 7.10 -17.06
C LEU A 302 8.13 6.88 -16.43
N SER A 303 8.76 5.76 -16.76
CA SER A 303 10.17 5.46 -16.45
C SER A 303 11.09 5.79 -17.62
N CYS A 304 12.40 5.80 -17.38
CA CYS A 304 13.41 5.97 -18.44
C CYS A 304 14.13 4.65 -18.70
N ASN A 305 14.08 4.14 -19.93
CA ASN A 305 14.80 2.93 -20.36
C ASN A 305 14.58 1.69 -19.46
N ASN A 306 13.35 1.47 -18.99
CA ASN A 306 12.99 0.33 -18.14
C ASN A 306 12.59 -0.89 -19.00
N LYS A 307 13.52 -1.37 -19.84
CA LYS A 307 13.29 -2.54 -20.71
C LYS A 307 12.95 -3.80 -19.91
N LEU A 308 13.56 -3.97 -18.74
CA LEU A 308 13.32 -5.12 -17.86
C LEU A 308 11.87 -5.13 -17.32
N GLY A 309 11.31 -3.97 -16.96
CA GLY A 309 9.91 -3.86 -16.55
C GLY A 309 8.93 -4.30 -17.64
N VAL A 310 9.21 -3.94 -18.90
CA VAL A 310 8.40 -4.35 -20.06
C VAL A 310 8.38 -5.88 -20.18
N VAL A 311 9.55 -6.52 -20.20
CA VAL A 311 9.66 -7.98 -20.38
C VAL A 311 8.99 -8.74 -19.24
N LYS A 312 9.20 -8.33 -17.99
CA LYS A 312 8.57 -8.94 -16.81
C LYS A 312 7.05 -8.96 -16.89
N PHE A 313 6.45 -7.88 -17.40
CA PHE A 313 5.01 -7.80 -17.58
C PHE A 313 4.54 -8.66 -18.77
N ASN A 314 5.26 -8.62 -19.89
CA ASN A 314 4.95 -9.43 -21.06
C ASN A 314 5.01 -10.93 -20.76
N TRP A 315 5.88 -11.36 -19.83
CA TRP A 315 6.07 -12.76 -19.46
C TRP A 315 4.77 -13.45 -19.04
N PHE A 316 4.00 -12.84 -18.15
CA PHE A 316 2.71 -13.41 -17.75
C PHE A 316 1.56 -12.94 -18.66
N ALA A 317 1.65 -11.75 -19.26
CA ALA A 317 0.59 -11.23 -20.13
C ALA A 317 0.38 -12.14 -21.36
N GLN A 318 1.48 -12.57 -22.01
CA GLN A 318 1.40 -13.46 -23.16
C GLN A 318 0.83 -14.84 -22.79
N LEU A 319 1.11 -15.35 -21.59
CA LEU A 319 0.47 -16.56 -21.08
C LEU A 319 -1.04 -16.40 -20.98
N ILE A 320 -1.50 -15.34 -20.32
CA ILE A 320 -2.93 -15.04 -20.16
C ILE A 320 -3.62 -14.84 -21.52
N GLU A 321 -2.98 -14.13 -22.45
CA GLU A 321 -3.53 -13.82 -23.78
C GLU A 321 -3.64 -15.06 -24.67
N SER A 322 -2.69 -15.99 -24.56
CA SER A 322 -2.60 -17.22 -25.36
C SER A 322 -3.66 -18.26 -24.98
N ASP A 323 -4.31 -18.15 -23.82
CA ASP A 323 -5.48 -18.93 -23.49
C ASP A 323 -6.68 -18.50 -24.36
N THR A 324 -7.04 -19.34 -25.32
CA THR A 324 -8.16 -19.07 -26.24
C THR A 324 -9.52 -19.13 -25.55
N THR A 325 -9.62 -19.76 -24.38
CA THR A 325 -10.87 -19.87 -23.61
C THR A 325 -11.17 -18.66 -22.74
N LYS A 326 -10.17 -17.78 -22.54
CA LYS A 326 -10.21 -16.61 -21.63
C LYS A 326 -10.49 -16.93 -20.17
N ARG A 327 -10.36 -18.20 -19.76
CA ARG A 327 -10.62 -18.64 -18.39
C ARG A 327 -9.53 -18.18 -17.44
N ILE A 328 -8.27 -18.26 -17.88
CA ILE A 328 -7.13 -17.76 -17.10
C ILE A 328 -7.26 -16.25 -16.87
N PHE A 329 -7.64 -15.51 -17.91
CA PHE A 329 -7.92 -14.08 -17.81
C PHE A 329 -9.00 -13.78 -16.77
N LYS A 330 -10.16 -14.44 -16.85
CA LYS A 330 -11.28 -14.26 -15.90
C LYS A 330 -10.85 -14.57 -14.47
N PHE A 331 -10.13 -15.68 -14.25
CA PHE A 331 -9.64 -16.06 -12.93
C PHE A 331 -8.67 -15.02 -12.36
N VAL A 332 -7.65 -14.60 -13.12
CA VAL A 332 -6.64 -13.64 -12.66
C VAL A 332 -7.26 -12.27 -12.42
N PHE A 333 -8.16 -11.83 -13.29
CA PHE A 333 -8.89 -10.56 -13.12
C PHE A 333 -9.73 -10.57 -11.85
N ALA A 334 -10.55 -11.61 -11.66
CA ALA A 334 -11.37 -11.78 -10.46
C ALA A 334 -10.51 -11.87 -9.19
N LEU A 335 -9.36 -12.55 -9.24
CA LEU A 335 -8.46 -12.67 -8.10
C LEU A 335 -7.84 -11.33 -7.72
N ARG A 336 -7.46 -10.51 -8.71
CA ARG A 336 -6.99 -9.15 -8.48
C ARG A 336 -8.08 -8.27 -7.87
N LEU A 337 -9.33 -8.44 -8.32
CA LEU A 337 -10.47 -7.75 -7.74
C LEU A 337 -10.68 -8.14 -6.27
N TRP A 338 -10.68 -9.44 -5.97
CA TRP A 338 -10.74 -9.94 -4.59
C TRP A 338 -9.63 -9.38 -3.70
N ALA A 339 -8.38 -9.33 -4.19
CA ALA A 339 -7.27 -8.76 -3.43
C ALA A 339 -7.44 -7.25 -3.19
N SER A 340 -8.06 -6.54 -4.14
CA SER A 340 -8.37 -5.11 -4.01
C SER A 340 -9.46 -4.87 -2.98
N THR A 341 -10.60 -5.55 -3.08
CA THR A 341 -11.77 -5.31 -2.20
C THR A 341 -11.54 -5.78 -0.77
N THR A 342 -10.69 -6.80 -0.59
CA THR A 342 -10.31 -7.29 0.75
C THR A 342 -9.11 -6.54 1.35
N SER A 343 -8.76 -5.38 0.77
CA SER A 343 -7.75 -4.46 1.29
C SER A 343 -6.37 -5.11 1.51
N LEU A 344 -5.94 -5.95 0.56
CA LEU A 344 -4.59 -6.54 0.50
C LEU A 344 -3.64 -5.69 -0.35
N LEU A 345 -4.19 -4.93 -1.29
CA LEU A 345 -3.46 -3.97 -2.13
C LEU A 345 -3.44 -2.59 -1.47
N LYS A 346 -2.64 -1.66 -2.01
CA LYS A 346 -2.61 -0.27 -1.53
C LYS A 346 -3.96 0.41 -1.79
N GLY A 347 -4.68 0.78 -0.73
CA GLY A 347 -5.96 1.48 -0.81
C GLY A 347 -5.84 3.00 -0.67
N LYS A 348 -6.94 3.72 -0.94
CA LYS A 348 -7.03 5.21 -0.90
C LYS A 348 -6.74 5.82 0.47
N TYR A 349 -6.99 5.08 1.54
CA TYR A 349 -6.78 5.50 2.94
C TYR A 349 -5.58 4.80 3.60
N SER A 350 -4.71 4.13 2.85
CA SER A 350 -3.51 3.54 3.42
C SER A 350 -2.55 4.67 3.83
N HIS A 351 -2.59 5.06 5.10
CA HIS A 351 -1.68 6.05 5.68
C HIS A 351 -0.25 5.48 5.84
N ASP A 352 -0.12 4.16 5.93
CA ASP A 352 1.15 3.44 5.88
C ASP A 352 1.58 3.14 4.43
N ASP A 353 2.74 3.65 4.02
CA ASP A 353 3.31 3.43 2.68
C ASP A 353 3.99 2.04 2.53
N SER A 354 3.90 1.18 3.54
CA SER A 354 4.66 -0.07 3.65
C SER A 354 3.76 -1.30 3.93
N GLY A 355 4.22 -2.48 3.50
CA GLY A 355 3.66 -3.77 3.93
C GLY A 355 2.66 -4.46 3.01
N TYR A 356 2.04 -3.79 2.03
CA TYR A 356 0.97 -4.36 1.20
C TYR A 356 1.46 -5.25 0.05
N PHE A 357 0.54 -6.08 -0.47
CA PHE A 357 0.76 -6.83 -1.71
C PHE A 357 0.66 -5.92 -2.94
N THR A 358 1.43 -6.24 -3.97
CA THR A 358 1.26 -5.63 -5.29
C THR A 358 0.36 -6.49 -6.16
N SER A 359 -0.38 -5.88 -7.08
CA SER A 359 -1.15 -6.63 -8.10
C SER A 359 -0.24 -7.57 -8.92
N TYR A 360 1.01 -7.17 -9.13
CA TYR A 360 2.05 -8.01 -9.75
C TYR A 360 2.34 -9.26 -8.92
N SER A 361 2.57 -9.13 -7.60
CA SER A 361 2.79 -10.30 -6.72
C SER A 361 1.59 -11.25 -6.70
N ILE A 362 0.36 -10.74 -6.61
CA ILE A 362 -0.85 -11.59 -6.64
C ILE A 362 -0.96 -12.33 -7.98
N THR A 363 -0.67 -11.64 -9.09
CA THR A 363 -0.71 -12.23 -10.43
C THR A 363 0.34 -13.33 -10.58
N LEU A 364 1.58 -13.10 -10.14
CA LEU A 364 2.65 -14.08 -10.24
C LEU A 364 2.45 -15.30 -9.34
N MET A 365 1.85 -15.14 -8.15
CA MET A 365 1.42 -16.28 -7.34
C MET A 365 0.39 -17.15 -8.08
N ALA A 366 -0.57 -16.52 -8.77
CA ALA A 366 -1.54 -17.23 -9.58
C ALA A 366 -0.87 -17.95 -10.76
N MET A 367 0.07 -17.31 -11.45
CA MET A 367 0.81 -17.92 -12.56
C MET A 367 1.62 -19.14 -12.11
N PHE A 368 2.31 -19.03 -10.97
CA PHE A 368 3.04 -20.14 -10.38
C PHE A 368 2.11 -21.33 -10.08
N TYR A 369 1.00 -21.07 -9.37
CA TYR A 369 0.01 -22.10 -9.07
C TYR A 369 -0.52 -22.78 -10.35
N LEU A 370 -0.94 -22.00 -11.35
CA LEU A 370 -1.49 -22.54 -12.60
C LEU A 370 -0.47 -23.40 -13.36
N ARG A 371 0.81 -23.01 -13.38
CA ARG A 371 1.90 -23.80 -13.99
C ARG A 371 2.13 -25.11 -13.24
N THR A 372 2.26 -25.05 -11.91
CA THR A 372 2.49 -26.26 -11.09
C THR A 372 1.36 -27.29 -11.16
N LYS A 373 0.15 -26.84 -11.52
CA LYS A 373 -1.01 -27.71 -11.76
C LYS A 373 -1.16 -28.16 -13.21
N GLY A 374 -0.34 -27.65 -14.13
CA GLY A 374 -0.42 -27.95 -15.55
C GLY A 374 -1.63 -27.31 -16.27
N TYR A 375 -2.23 -26.26 -15.70
CA TYR A 375 -3.37 -25.57 -16.32
C TYR A 375 -2.97 -24.55 -17.38
N ILE A 376 -1.72 -24.09 -17.33
CA ILE A 376 -1.09 -23.24 -18.36
C ILE A 376 0.27 -23.83 -18.73
N PRO A 377 0.77 -23.62 -19.95
CA PRO A 377 2.06 -24.16 -20.37
C PRO A 377 3.20 -23.55 -19.54
N SER A 378 4.27 -24.33 -19.37
CA SER A 378 5.54 -23.80 -18.87
C SER A 378 6.03 -22.72 -19.82
N ASN A 379 6.53 -21.63 -19.24
CA ASN A 379 7.07 -20.50 -19.99
C ASN A 379 8.44 -20.10 -19.43
N PRO A 380 9.44 -21.01 -19.48
CA PRO A 380 10.76 -20.69 -19.00
C PRO A 380 11.36 -19.60 -19.88
N VAL A 381 12.15 -18.75 -19.23
CA VAL A 381 12.92 -17.75 -19.93
C VAL A 381 13.97 -18.44 -20.83
N ASN A 382 14.00 -18.06 -22.10
CA ASN A 382 14.93 -18.45 -23.14
C ASN A 382 16.14 -17.48 -23.21
N ASP A 383 17.28 -18.02 -23.59
CA ASP A 383 18.59 -17.38 -23.69
C ASP A 383 18.74 -16.42 -24.88
N SER A 384 17.75 -16.36 -25.78
CA SER A 384 17.86 -15.60 -27.04
C SER A 384 17.88 -14.08 -26.85
N GLN A 385 17.31 -13.56 -25.77
CA GLN A 385 17.26 -12.13 -25.46
C GLN A 385 17.86 -11.89 -24.08
N ILE A 386 18.82 -10.95 -23.98
CA ILE A 386 19.46 -10.57 -22.71
C ILE A 386 19.22 -9.08 -22.46
N ILE A 387 18.66 -8.73 -21.29
CA ILE A 387 18.45 -7.35 -20.86
C ILE A 387 18.99 -7.20 -19.44
N ASN A 388 19.88 -6.24 -19.21
CA ASN A 388 20.53 -5.99 -17.92
C ASN A 388 21.18 -7.24 -17.32
N GLY A 389 21.76 -8.10 -18.16
CA GLY A 389 22.38 -9.37 -17.74
C GLY A 389 21.40 -10.51 -17.47
N TYR A 390 20.08 -10.26 -17.51
CA TYR A 390 19.06 -11.29 -17.36
C TYR A 390 18.62 -11.83 -18.70
N LYS A 391 18.53 -13.16 -18.79
CA LYS A 391 17.83 -13.83 -19.90
C LYS A 391 16.38 -13.39 -19.86
N CYS A 392 15.79 -13.13 -21.02
CA CYS A 392 14.51 -12.43 -21.16
C CYS A 392 13.64 -12.98 -22.29
N GLY A 393 14.16 -13.87 -23.14
CA GLY A 393 13.39 -14.43 -24.23
C GLY A 393 12.30 -15.32 -23.67
N PHE A 394 11.15 -15.42 -24.33
CA PHE A 394 10.16 -16.47 -24.08
C PHE A 394 9.19 -16.52 -25.26
N GLN A 395 8.53 -17.66 -25.44
CA GLN A 395 7.54 -17.84 -26.49
C GLN A 395 6.41 -18.71 -25.98
N VAL A 396 5.19 -18.20 -26.08
CA VAL A 396 3.98 -18.92 -25.69
C VAL A 396 3.17 -19.21 -26.95
N GLN A 397 2.85 -20.48 -27.17
CA GLN A 397 1.92 -20.88 -28.23
C GLN A 397 0.48 -20.80 -27.71
N PRO A 398 -0.51 -20.51 -28.57
CA PRO A 398 -1.91 -20.56 -28.20
C PRO A 398 -2.29 -21.92 -27.59
N TYR A 399 -3.09 -21.89 -26.51
CA TYR A 399 -3.52 -23.10 -25.81
C TYR A 399 -4.96 -22.97 -25.30
N GLN A 400 -5.55 -24.09 -24.94
CA GLN A 400 -6.87 -24.16 -24.32
C GLN A 400 -6.75 -24.57 -22.86
N CYS A 401 -7.14 -23.68 -21.94
CA CYS A 401 -7.27 -24.05 -20.54
C CYS A 401 -8.37 -25.11 -20.37
N GLN A 402 -8.13 -26.08 -19.48
CA GLN A 402 -9.13 -27.07 -19.07
C GLN A 402 -10.42 -26.38 -18.59
N ASP A 403 -11.57 -27.04 -18.82
CA ASP A 403 -12.88 -26.55 -18.38
C ASP A 403 -13.07 -26.68 -16.86
N LEU A 404 -12.43 -25.78 -16.12
CA LEU A 404 -12.47 -25.71 -14.66
C LEU A 404 -13.39 -24.59 -14.20
N LYS A 405 -14.25 -24.86 -13.22
CA LYS A 405 -15.04 -23.80 -12.57
C LYS A 405 -14.11 -22.76 -11.92
N ILE A 406 -14.41 -21.46 -12.05
CA ILE A 406 -13.63 -20.39 -11.42
C ILE A 406 -13.70 -20.53 -9.89
N SER A 407 -14.86 -20.88 -9.32
CA SER A 407 -15.01 -21.20 -7.90
C SER A 407 -14.07 -22.31 -7.42
N PHE A 408 -13.84 -23.33 -8.25
CA PHE A 408 -12.85 -24.37 -7.99
C PHE A 408 -11.43 -23.81 -8.02
N LEU A 409 -11.09 -23.02 -9.04
CA LEU A 409 -9.77 -22.39 -9.15
C LEU A 409 -9.45 -21.52 -7.94
N PHE A 410 -10.39 -20.70 -7.47
CA PHE A 410 -10.22 -19.90 -6.25
C PHE A 410 -9.97 -20.76 -5.03
N ARG A 411 -10.79 -21.80 -4.80
CA ARG A 411 -10.64 -22.68 -3.65
C ARG A 411 -9.31 -23.42 -3.65
N ASP A 412 -8.91 -24.00 -4.78
CA ASP A 412 -7.66 -24.75 -4.91
C ASP A 412 -6.44 -23.82 -4.86
N PHE A 413 -6.50 -22.64 -5.47
CA PHE A 413 -5.47 -21.61 -5.36
C PHE A 413 -5.27 -21.15 -3.91
N PHE A 414 -6.34 -20.77 -3.20
CA PHE A 414 -6.25 -20.33 -1.81
C PHE A 414 -5.72 -21.43 -0.90
N THR A 415 -6.14 -22.68 -1.12
CA THR A 415 -5.62 -23.84 -0.37
C THR A 415 -4.14 -24.03 -0.66
N PHE A 416 -3.72 -23.93 -1.92
CA PHE A 416 -2.33 -24.05 -2.34
C PHE A 416 -1.46 -22.98 -1.69
N ILE A 417 -1.83 -21.71 -1.78
CA ILE A 417 -1.04 -20.61 -1.19
C ILE A 417 -0.98 -20.73 0.33
N ALA A 418 -2.12 -20.97 1.00
CA ALA A 418 -2.17 -21.07 2.46
C ALA A 418 -1.30 -22.21 3.02
N THR A 419 -1.13 -23.30 2.26
CA THR A 419 -0.37 -24.49 2.68
C THR A 419 1.09 -24.48 2.23
N LYS A 420 1.41 -23.85 1.10
CA LYS A 420 2.74 -23.94 0.48
C LYS A 420 3.61 -22.70 0.67
N LEU A 421 3.02 -21.52 0.84
CA LEU A 421 3.78 -20.29 1.02
C LEU A 421 4.08 -20.10 2.52
N HIS A 422 5.36 -20.03 2.88
CA HIS A 422 5.84 -19.77 4.24
C HIS A 422 7.15 -18.98 4.15
N SER A 423 7.48 -18.21 5.20
CA SER A 423 8.75 -17.48 5.31
C SER A 423 10.02 -18.35 5.23
N LYS A 424 9.89 -19.68 5.35
CA LYS A 424 11.02 -20.63 5.28
C LYS A 424 11.27 -21.17 3.86
N TYR A 425 10.39 -20.82 2.91
CA TYR A 425 10.43 -21.30 1.55
C TYR A 425 10.42 -20.15 0.56
N VAL A 426 11.02 -20.37 -0.59
CA VAL A 426 11.02 -19.47 -1.74
C VAL A 426 10.22 -20.10 -2.87
N MET A 427 9.20 -19.39 -3.34
CA MET A 427 8.46 -19.75 -4.54
C MET A 427 9.27 -19.35 -5.77
N CYS A 428 9.92 -20.31 -6.41
CA CYS A 428 10.87 -20.12 -7.52
C CYS A 428 10.14 -20.24 -8.86
N LEU A 429 9.71 -19.10 -9.42
CA LEU A 429 8.97 -19.05 -10.69
C LEU A 429 9.73 -19.58 -11.91
N PRO A 430 11.05 -19.36 -12.05
CA PRO A 430 11.81 -19.91 -13.17
C PRO A 430 11.76 -21.44 -13.22
N ASP A 431 11.96 -22.09 -12.07
CA ASP A 431 12.06 -23.57 -11.95
C ASP A 431 10.72 -24.26 -11.68
N GLU A 432 9.65 -23.50 -11.42
CA GLU A 432 8.35 -24.01 -10.97
C GLU A 432 8.43 -24.83 -9.67
N LYS A 433 9.38 -24.50 -8.79
CA LYS A 433 9.65 -25.21 -7.54
C LYS A 433 9.43 -24.34 -6.31
N ILE A 434 9.18 -24.99 -5.19
CA ILE A 434 9.23 -24.38 -3.87
C ILE A 434 10.44 -24.98 -3.18
N LEU A 435 11.43 -24.13 -2.89
CA LEU A 435 12.69 -24.52 -2.26
C LEU A 435 12.71 -23.98 -0.84
N SER A 436 13.30 -24.71 0.10
CA SER A 436 13.70 -24.13 1.38
C SER A 436 14.77 -23.04 1.16
N ILE A 437 14.98 -22.16 2.14
CA ILE A 437 16.02 -21.13 2.05
C ILE A 437 17.40 -21.77 1.76
N ASP A 438 17.74 -22.86 2.44
CA ASP A 438 19.02 -23.56 2.25
C ASP A 438 19.15 -24.18 0.84
N GLU A 439 18.08 -24.80 0.34
CA GLU A 439 18.04 -25.34 -1.03
C GLU A 439 18.13 -24.22 -2.07
N PHE A 440 17.49 -23.07 -1.82
CA PHE A 440 17.52 -21.92 -2.71
C PHE A 440 18.94 -21.34 -2.81
N HIS A 441 19.62 -21.15 -1.68
CA HIS A 441 21.01 -20.68 -1.62
C HIS A 441 21.94 -21.65 -2.35
N THR A 442 21.77 -22.95 -2.13
CA THR A 442 22.56 -23.99 -2.81
C THR A 442 22.32 -24.01 -4.33
N CYS A 443 21.07 -23.88 -4.77
CA CYS A 443 20.72 -23.94 -6.20
C CYS A 443 21.23 -22.73 -6.98
N TYR A 444 21.10 -21.52 -6.42
CA TYR A 444 21.37 -20.28 -7.15
C TYR A 444 22.76 -19.68 -6.85
N ASN A 445 23.34 -19.99 -5.68
CA ASN A 445 24.65 -19.50 -5.26
C ASN A 445 24.80 -17.98 -5.45
N PHE A 446 23.82 -17.22 -4.95
CA PHE A 446 23.83 -15.76 -4.98
C PHE A 446 24.74 -15.19 -3.89
N ASP A 447 25.02 -13.89 -3.95
CA ASP A 447 25.70 -13.19 -2.87
C ASP A 447 24.79 -12.98 -1.63
N ASP A 448 25.42 -12.76 -0.48
CA ASP A 448 24.75 -12.55 0.81
C ASP A 448 23.67 -11.44 0.77
N ASP A 449 23.86 -10.41 -0.05
CA ASP A 449 22.95 -9.27 -0.12
C ASP A 449 21.67 -9.61 -0.89
N VAL A 450 21.76 -10.47 -1.90
CA VAL A 450 20.59 -11.04 -2.58
C VAL A 450 19.89 -12.04 -1.65
N GLU A 451 20.63 -12.93 -1.00
CA GLU A 451 20.06 -13.94 -0.10
C GLU A 451 19.22 -13.31 1.03
N LYS A 452 19.72 -12.23 1.67
CA LYS A 452 18.98 -11.49 2.70
C LYS A 452 17.62 -10.98 2.23
N ARG A 453 17.44 -10.68 0.93
CA ARG A 453 16.15 -10.22 0.37
C ARG A 453 15.10 -11.32 0.34
N PHE A 454 15.48 -12.58 0.46
CA PHE A 454 14.60 -13.76 0.50
C PHE A 454 14.35 -14.26 1.93
N LEU A 455 14.70 -13.48 2.96
CA LEU A 455 14.39 -13.76 4.37
C LEU A 455 13.15 -13.01 4.86
N MET A 456 12.15 -12.84 3.99
CA MET A 456 10.97 -12.01 4.24
C MET A 456 9.75 -12.86 4.64
N PRO A 457 8.66 -12.25 5.14
CA PRO A 457 7.43 -12.99 5.46
C PRO A 457 6.85 -13.76 4.26
N VAL A 458 7.04 -13.21 3.07
CA VAL A 458 6.63 -13.76 1.78
C VAL A 458 7.81 -13.69 0.81
N ASN A 459 8.23 -14.85 0.30
CA ASN A 459 9.36 -14.97 -0.62
C ASN A 459 8.89 -15.55 -1.95
N ILE A 460 8.86 -14.71 -2.97
CA ILE A 460 8.45 -15.08 -4.33
C ILE A 460 9.50 -14.52 -5.27
N GLN A 461 10.16 -15.40 -6.01
CA GLN A 461 11.20 -15.02 -6.96
C GLN A 461 10.56 -14.47 -8.25
N ASP A 462 11.08 -13.35 -8.76
CA ASP A 462 10.69 -12.85 -10.08
C ASP A 462 11.08 -13.85 -11.19
N PRO A 463 10.24 -14.08 -12.20
CA PRO A 463 10.51 -15.05 -13.26
C PRO A 463 11.67 -14.65 -14.20
N VAL A 464 12.02 -13.36 -14.26
CA VAL A 464 13.04 -12.82 -15.17
C VAL A 464 14.22 -12.28 -14.36
N GLU A 465 13.97 -11.38 -13.42
CA GLU A 465 15.02 -10.82 -12.55
C GLU A 465 15.22 -11.73 -11.33
N ILE A 466 15.84 -12.89 -11.53
CA ILE A 466 15.92 -13.99 -10.54
C ILE A 466 16.50 -13.61 -9.17
N THR A 467 17.19 -12.48 -9.06
CA THR A 467 17.72 -11.91 -7.80
C THR A 467 16.69 -11.07 -7.03
N HIS A 468 15.48 -10.89 -7.57
CA HIS A 468 14.44 -10.04 -7.00
C HIS A 468 13.36 -10.87 -6.31
N ASN A 469 13.21 -10.65 -5.00
CA ASN A 469 12.04 -11.09 -4.26
C ASN A 469 10.89 -10.07 -4.44
N ILE A 470 9.84 -10.43 -5.18
CA ILE A 470 8.68 -9.56 -5.39
C ILE A 470 7.81 -9.43 -4.13
N GLY A 471 7.97 -10.35 -3.18
CA GLY A 471 7.29 -10.37 -1.88
C GLY A 471 7.99 -9.53 -0.81
N GLN A 472 9.18 -8.96 -1.09
CA GLN A 472 10.01 -8.30 -0.08
C GLN A 472 9.36 -7.11 0.65
N ARG A 473 8.30 -6.53 0.06
CA ARG A 473 7.57 -5.40 0.65
C ARG A 473 6.43 -5.84 1.56
N VAL A 474 6.08 -7.12 1.56
CA VAL A 474 4.94 -7.66 2.28
C VAL A 474 5.30 -7.87 3.74
N SER A 475 4.57 -7.23 4.65
CA SER A 475 4.77 -7.40 6.09
C SER A 475 4.01 -8.61 6.62
N PHE A 476 4.38 -9.08 7.83
CA PHE A 476 3.66 -10.15 8.52
C PHE A 476 2.17 -9.82 8.72
N LYS A 477 1.84 -8.55 9.01
CA LYS A 477 0.45 -8.05 9.10
C LYS A 477 -0.36 -8.35 7.84
N TYR A 478 0.15 -7.94 6.67
CA TYR A 478 -0.56 -8.17 5.40
C TYR A 478 -0.56 -9.63 5.00
N TRP A 479 0.51 -10.37 5.29
CA TRP A 479 0.55 -11.80 5.07
C TRP A 479 -0.51 -12.55 5.89
N ARG A 480 -0.64 -12.23 7.18
CA ARG A 480 -1.68 -12.78 8.06
C ARG A 480 -3.07 -12.40 7.56
N LYS A 481 -3.27 -11.14 7.16
CA LYS A 481 -4.52 -10.68 6.54
C LYS A 481 -4.87 -11.50 5.30
N MET A 482 -3.91 -11.73 4.40
CA MET A 482 -4.12 -12.57 3.21
C MET A 482 -4.52 -14.00 3.60
N LYS A 483 -3.83 -14.63 4.55
CA LYS A 483 -4.20 -15.97 5.05
C LYS A 483 -5.63 -16.03 5.60
N THR A 484 -5.99 -15.09 6.47
CA THR A 484 -7.35 -15.01 7.03
C THR A 484 -8.39 -14.86 5.92
N ASN A 485 -8.18 -13.92 5.00
CA ASN A 485 -9.12 -13.66 3.89
C ASN A 485 -9.25 -14.88 2.97
N MET A 486 -8.16 -15.59 2.67
CA MET A 486 -8.19 -16.83 1.90
C MET A 486 -9.00 -17.92 2.61
N LEU A 487 -8.79 -18.14 3.92
CA LEU A 487 -9.48 -19.17 4.69
C LEU A 487 -10.99 -18.88 4.81
N LEU A 488 -11.36 -17.62 5.06
CA LEU A 488 -12.76 -17.19 5.05
C LEU A 488 -13.39 -17.36 3.67
N SER A 489 -12.67 -17.02 2.59
CA SER A 489 -13.15 -17.23 1.23
C SER A 489 -13.38 -18.71 0.93
N ILE A 490 -12.45 -19.59 1.34
CA ILE A 490 -12.62 -21.05 1.19
C ILE A 490 -13.88 -21.52 1.92
N ALA A 491 -14.14 -21.05 3.14
CA ALA A 491 -15.31 -21.42 3.92
C ALA A 491 -16.62 -21.03 3.20
N LYS A 492 -16.70 -19.80 2.67
CA LYS A 492 -17.84 -19.31 1.88
C LYS A 492 -18.05 -20.09 0.60
N ILE A 493 -16.98 -20.34 -0.17
CA ILE A 493 -17.06 -21.15 -1.41
C ILE A 493 -17.53 -22.58 -1.10
N LYS A 494 -17.09 -23.20 0.00
CA LYS A 494 -17.55 -24.53 0.42
C LYS A 494 -19.03 -24.55 0.79
N LYS A 495 -19.57 -23.45 1.32
CA LYS A 495 -21.00 -23.24 1.56
C LYS A 495 -21.80 -22.91 0.28
N LYS A 496 -21.14 -22.88 -0.88
CA LYS A 496 -21.74 -22.49 -2.18
C LYS A 496 -22.28 -21.06 -2.19
N GLU A 497 -21.69 -20.17 -1.40
CA GLU A 497 -21.99 -18.74 -1.48
C GLU A 497 -21.48 -18.14 -2.80
N ASN A 498 -22.08 -17.03 -3.22
CA ASN A 498 -21.77 -16.33 -4.47
C ASN A 498 -20.40 -15.60 -4.42
N PHE A 499 -19.90 -15.08 -5.54
CA PHE A 499 -18.60 -14.39 -5.60
C PHE A 499 -18.58 -13.09 -4.79
N LEU A 500 -19.70 -12.34 -4.79
CA LEU A 500 -19.86 -11.13 -3.98
C LEU A 500 -19.58 -11.40 -2.49
N SER A 501 -20.00 -12.56 -1.97
CA SER A 501 -19.77 -12.95 -0.58
C SER A 501 -18.29 -12.98 -0.18
N ILE A 502 -17.38 -13.33 -1.10
CA ILE A 502 -15.94 -13.36 -0.83
C ILE A 502 -15.26 -12.02 -1.10
N LEU A 503 -15.88 -11.14 -1.90
CA LEU A 503 -15.42 -9.75 -2.08
C LEU A 503 -15.69 -8.90 -0.83
N LYS A 504 -16.77 -9.20 -0.10
CA LYS A 504 -17.19 -8.50 1.14
C LYS A 504 -16.44 -8.92 2.40
N ILE A 505 -15.41 -9.77 2.31
CA ILE A 505 -14.64 -10.19 3.48
C ILE A 505 -13.87 -8.97 4.02
N ARG A 506 -14.26 -8.53 5.21
CA ARG A 506 -13.54 -7.52 6.00
C ARG A 506 -12.76 -8.24 7.08
N GLY A 507 -11.45 -8.01 7.14
CA GLY A 507 -10.64 -8.56 8.23
C GLY A 507 -10.96 -7.86 9.55
N HIS A 508 -10.65 -8.48 10.68
CA HIS A 508 -10.81 -7.90 12.04
C HIS A 508 -10.11 -6.53 12.23
N ASN A 509 -9.21 -6.15 11.31
CA ASN A 509 -8.46 -4.90 11.29
C ASN A 509 -9.10 -3.78 10.44
N ASP A 510 -10.20 -4.04 9.74
CA ASP A 510 -10.84 -3.09 8.82
C ASP A 510 -12.08 -2.38 9.42
N SER A 511 -12.39 -2.60 10.71
CA SER A 511 -13.54 -2.00 11.41
C SER A 511 -13.41 -0.50 11.70
N ASN A 512 -12.23 0.10 11.51
CA ASN A 512 -12.01 1.54 11.76
C ASN A 512 -12.40 2.46 10.59
N ASN A 513 -13.10 1.96 9.56
CA ASN A 513 -13.28 2.69 8.30
C ASN A 513 -14.72 2.72 7.77
N CYS A 514 -15.71 2.88 8.64
CA CYS A 514 -17.06 3.25 8.23
C CYS A 514 -17.43 4.64 8.74
N ASP A 515 -17.61 5.55 7.78
CA ASP A 515 -18.43 6.74 7.93
C ASP A 515 -19.87 6.31 8.23
N GLU A 516 -20.29 6.35 9.49
CA GLU A 516 -21.72 6.31 9.82
C GLU A 516 -22.25 7.74 9.89
N ILE A 517 -23.17 7.99 8.95
CA ILE A 517 -24.02 9.17 8.84
C ILE A 517 -24.77 9.37 10.15
N MET A 518 -24.73 10.61 10.65
CA MET A 518 -25.51 11.08 11.79
C MET A 518 -26.99 10.73 11.62
N VAL A 519 -27.48 9.83 12.46
CA VAL A 519 -28.88 9.81 12.89
C VAL A 519 -28.86 9.69 14.40
N ASP A 520 -29.36 10.73 15.06
CA ASP A 520 -29.58 10.80 16.50
C ASP A 520 -30.30 9.56 17.01
N ARG A 521 -29.58 8.73 17.77
CA ARG A 521 -30.13 7.93 18.86
C ARG A 521 -29.18 8.04 20.03
N GLU A 522 -29.54 8.92 20.95
CA GLU A 522 -29.04 8.92 22.31
C GLU A 522 -29.22 7.51 22.93
N GLU A 523 -28.28 7.17 23.83
CA GLU A 523 -28.25 6.01 24.72
C GLU A 523 -27.61 4.70 24.19
N ALA A 524 -26.27 4.68 24.14
CA ALA A 524 -25.43 3.75 24.91
C ALA A 524 -23.94 4.11 24.73
N ILE A 525 -23.38 4.79 25.72
CA ILE A 525 -21.92 5.00 25.86
C ILE A 525 -21.37 3.74 26.53
N ASP A 526 -20.46 3.02 25.86
CA ASP A 526 -19.44 2.20 26.52
C ASP A 526 -18.19 2.25 25.61
N ASP A 527 -17.47 3.38 25.70
CA ASP A 527 -16.09 3.52 25.23
C ASP A 527 -15.20 2.47 25.95
N GLU A 528 -14.09 2.04 25.31
CA GLU A 528 -13.06 1.18 25.89
C GLU A 528 -12.39 1.82 27.14
N GLU A 529 -13.07 1.82 28.29
CA GLU A 529 -12.54 2.38 29.54
C GLU A 529 -11.47 1.43 30.13
N LEU A 530 -10.23 1.93 30.24
CA LEU A 530 -9.15 1.25 30.96
C LEU A 530 -9.47 1.18 32.46
N LYS A 531 -9.54 -0.04 33.01
CA LYS A 531 -9.87 -0.30 34.41
C LYS A 531 -8.62 -0.65 35.20
N PHE A 532 -8.49 -0.11 36.41
CA PHE A 532 -7.36 -0.39 37.29
C PHE A 532 -7.34 -1.87 37.72
N LEU A 533 -6.19 -2.53 37.61
CA LEU A 533 -5.98 -3.92 38.01
C LEU A 533 -5.25 -4.02 39.35
N CYS A 534 -4.00 -3.54 39.42
CA CYS A 534 -3.17 -3.60 40.63
C CYS A 534 -2.01 -2.61 40.60
N GLU A 535 -1.34 -2.46 41.74
CA GLU A 535 -0.14 -1.66 41.91
C GLU A 535 1.00 -2.51 42.49
N VAL A 536 2.23 -2.28 42.04
CA VAL A 536 3.44 -2.93 42.54
C VAL A 536 4.43 -1.88 43.00
N GLU A 537 4.82 -1.93 44.28
CA GLU A 537 5.89 -1.09 44.82
C GLU A 537 7.25 -1.65 44.38
N VAL A 538 8.10 -0.76 43.86
CA VAL A 538 9.44 -1.09 43.38
C VAL A 538 10.47 -0.09 43.93
N PRO A 539 11.70 -0.53 44.27
CA PRO A 539 12.75 0.40 44.63
C PRO A 539 12.99 1.40 43.50
N ILE A 540 13.14 2.69 43.83
CA ILE A 540 13.39 3.77 42.84
C ILE A 540 14.67 3.49 42.02
N THR A 541 15.60 2.73 42.59
CA THR A 541 16.88 2.32 41.98
C THR A 541 16.77 1.05 41.12
N LEU A 542 15.63 0.36 41.10
CA LEU A 542 15.46 -0.86 40.33
C LEU A 542 15.43 -0.51 38.83
N PRO A 543 16.33 -1.08 38.01
CA PRO A 543 16.27 -0.86 36.57
C PRO A 543 14.92 -1.34 36.02
N GLN A 544 14.27 -0.52 35.21
CA GLN A 544 12.94 -0.82 34.68
C GLN A 544 12.93 -2.18 33.96
N GLU A 545 13.96 -2.48 33.16
CA GLU A 545 14.15 -3.77 32.47
C GLU A 545 14.01 -4.99 33.39
N VAL A 546 14.47 -4.89 34.64
CA VAL A 546 14.37 -5.97 35.64
C VAL A 546 12.92 -6.19 36.07
N PHE A 547 12.16 -5.11 36.27
CA PHE A 547 10.72 -5.19 36.54
C PHE A 547 9.99 -5.87 35.37
N TYR A 548 10.27 -5.44 34.13
CA TYR A 548 9.63 -5.99 32.93
C TYR A 548 9.96 -7.46 32.70
N SER A 549 11.23 -7.84 32.82
CA SER A 549 11.65 -9.24 32.69
C SER A 549 10.93 -10.12 33.72
N THR A 550 10.82 -9.64 34.97
CA THR A 550 10.13 -10.37 36.03
C THR A 550 8.63 -10.46 35.77
N LEU A 551 8.00 -9.38 35.31
CA LEU A 551 6.58 -9.35 34.97
C LEU A 551 6.25 -10.29 33.79
N ASN A 552 7.08 -10.31 32.75
CA ASN A 552 6.94 -11.22 31.60
C ASN A 552 7.10 -12.69 32.01
N GLU A 553 8.04 -12.98 32.92
CA GLU A 553 8.18 -14.31 33.49
C GLU A 553 6.90 -14.75 34.21
N ILE A 554 6.24 -13.84 34.94
CA ILE A 554 4.96 -14.12 35.60
C ILE A 554 3.84 -14.36 34.58
N LEU A 555 3.63 -13.43 33.65
CA LEU A 555 2.49 -13.48 32.74
C LEU A 555 2.61 -14.64 31.74
N GLU A 556 3.75 -14.79 31.07
CA GLU A 556 3.91 -15.75 29.97
C GLU A 556 4.29 -17.15 30.47
N HIS A 557 5.16 -17.25 31.49
CA HIS A 557 5.72 -18.56 31.89
C HIS A 557 5.05 -19.16 33.13
N ILE A 558 4.41 -18.35 33.97
CA ILE A 558 3.72 -18.83 35.17
C ILE A 558 2.20 -18.87 34.94
N VAL A 559 1.62 -17.83 34.34
CA VAL A 559 0.17 -17.76 34.09
C VAL A 559 -0.21 -18.27 32.70
N LEU A 560 0.76 -18.52 31.81
CA LEU A 560 0.54 -19.00 30.44
C LEU A 560 -0.40 -18.07 29.64
N LEU A 561 -0.15 -16.77 29.75
CA LEU A 561 -0.73 -15.79 28.86
C LEU A 561 0.07 -15.75 27.57
N ASP A 562 -0.56 -16.14 26.47
CA ASP A 562 0.05 -16.00 25.16
C ASP A 562 0.04 -14.53 24.79
N SER A 563 1.21 -13.92 24.64
CA SER A 563 1.29 -12.57 24.11
C SER A 563 0.72 -12.55 22.70
N VAL A 564 -0.36 -11.80 22.54
CA VAL A 564 -0.88 -11.44 21.23
C VAL A 564 -0.01 -10.29 20.77
N PHE A 565 1.02 -10.60 19.98
CA PHE A 565 1.86 -9.58 19.36
C PHE A 565 0.97 -8.68 18.50
N ASP A 566 0.76 -7.46 18.97
CA ASP A 566 0.14 -6.38 18.22
C ASP A 566 1.21 -5.80 17.29
N ASP A 567 1.28 -6.34 16.08
CA ASP A 567 2.20 -5.92 15.00
C ASP A 567 1.94 -4.47 14.52
N SER A 568 1.07 -3.70 15.19
CA SER A 568 0.73 -2.32 14.81
C SER A 568 1.73 -1.25 15.29
N ASN A 569 2.81 -1.61 15.99
CA ASN A 569 3.84 -0.67 16.48
C ASN A 569 5.29 -0.99 16.03
N MET A 570 5.51 -1.74 14.96
CA MET A 570 6.82 -1.82 14.31
C MET A 570 6.90 -0.82 13.15
N ASP A 571 7.08 0.45 13.49
CA ASP A 571 7.60 1.47 12.58
C ASP A 571 9.10 1.57 12.89
N ASP A 572 9.99 1.25 11.95
CA ASP A 572 11.47 1.24 12.11
C ASP A 572 12.08 2.64 12.38
N SER A 573 11.25 3.60 12.81
CA SER A 573 11.66 4.90 13.35
C SER A 573 11.16 5.17 14.77
N LYS A 574 10.52 4.19 15.42
CA LYS A 574 10.20 4.21 16.86
C LYS A 574 10.59 2.89 17.51
N GLU A 575 11.11 3.01 18.73
CA GLU A 575 11.65 1.95 19.56
C GLU A 575 10.73 0.72 19.63
N VAL A 576 11.35 -0.45 19.55
CA VAL A 576 10.74 -1.79 19.58
C VAL A 576 9.72 -1.92 20.73
N PRO A 577 8.48 -2.38 20.49
CA PRO A 577 7.52 -2.71 21.54
C PRO A 577 8.07 -3.86 22.37
N GLY A 578 8.60 -3.54 23.55
CA GLY A 578 9.34 -4.47 24.39
C GLY A 578 10.55 -3.85 25.08
N ILE A 579 10.96 -2.65 24.68
CA ILE A 579 11.88 -1.82 25.47
C ILE A 579 11.07 -0.64 25.99
N THR A 580 11.19 -0.39 27.28
CA THR A 580 10.74 0.82 27.95
C THR A 580 11.07 2.04 27.10
N GLY A 581 10.06 2.80 26.69
CA GLY A 581 10.31 4.24 26.55
C GLY A 581 10.90 4.71 27.88
N ASN A 582 11.79 5.71 27.87
CA ASN A 582 12.38 6.25 29.10
C ASN A 582 11.35 6.76 30.15
N ASP A 583 10.04 6.67 29.87
CA ASP A 583 8.90 7.03 30.70
C ASP A 583 8.27 5.85 31.49
N GLY A 584 8.67 4.59 31.26
CA GLY A 584 8.15 3.43 31.99
C GLY A 584 6.68 3.05 31.66
N HIS A 585 6.19 3.42 30.47
CA HIS A 585 4.87 3.02 29.96
C HIS A 585 4.95 1.76 29.07
N TRP A 586 3.93 0.89 29.14
CA TRP A 586 3.82 -0.30 28.29
C TRP A 586 2.37 -0.74 28.07
N VAL A 587 2.13 -1.38 26.92
CA VAL A 587 0.84 -1.92 26.52
C VAL A 587 1.03 -3.28 25.84
N ARG A 588 0.31 -4.32 26.27
CA ARG A 588 0.35 -5.64 25.64
C ARG A 588 -1.04 -6.29 25.64
N GLN A 589 -1.34 -6.98 24.55
CA GLN A 589 -2.54 -7.80 24.45
C GLN A 589 -2.18 -9.26 24.75
N PHE A 590 -3.04 -9.94 25.50
CA PHE A 590 -2.85 -11.33 25.92
C PHE A 590 -4.06 -12.16 25.53
N ALA A 591 -3.80 -13.40 25.12
CA ALA A 591 -4.79 -14.43 24.91
C ALA A 591 -4.52 -15.56 25.89
N THR A 592 -5.58 -16.18 26.41
CA THR A 592 -5.45 -17.42 27.15
C THR A 592 -6.72 -18.24 27.06
N SER A 593 -6.54 -19.55 27.04
CA SER A 593 -7.60 -20.56 27.10
C SER A 593 -7.39 -21.53 28.27
N THR A 594 -6.33 -21.34 29.06
CA THR A 594 -5.88 -22.33 30.04
C THR A 594 -5.97 -21.76 31.46
N PRO A 595 -6.94 -22.18 32.28
CA PRO A 595 -7.12 -21.64 33.63
C PRO A 595 -6.12 -22.22 34.63
N VAL A 596 -4.85 -21.80 34.57
CA VAL A 596 -3.78 -22.25 35.50
C VAL A 596 -3.80 -21.56 36.87
N TRP A 597 -4.71 -20.60 37.06
CA TRP A 597 -4.98 -19.97 38.35
C TRP A 597 -5.89 -20.82 39.25
N ILE A 598 -6.72 -21.68 38.67
CA ILE A 598 -7.66 -22.53 39.41
C ILE A 598 -6.92 -23.69 40.09
N GLY A 599 -7.23 -23.94 41.37
CA GLY A 599 -6.67 -25.07 42.12
C GLY A 599 -5.19 -24.94 42.50
N ARG A 600 -4.53 -23.84 42.13
CA ARG A 600 -3.10 -23.60 42.30
C ARG A 600 -2.60 -23.81 43.72
N ARG A 601 -3.36 -23.36 44.72
CA ARG A 601 -3.05 -23.54 46.15
C ARG A 601 -3.02 -25.01 46.59
N LYS A 602 -3.91 -25.85 46.03
CA LYS A 602 -3.94 -27.29 46.32
C LYS A 602 -2.68 -27.94 45.76
N ILE A 603 -2.36 -27.69 44.50
CA ILE A 603 -1.16 -28.23 43.83
C ILE A 603 0.11 -27.82 44.55
N ARG A 604 0.24 -26.54 44.92
CA ARG A 604 1.39 -26.02 45.64
C ARG A 604 1.65 -26.73 46.97
N ARG A 605 0.62 -27.24 47.66
CA ARG A 605 0.78 -28.02 48.91
C ARG A 605 1.26 -29.45 48.69
N HIS A 606 1.05 -30.01 47.50
CA HIS A 606 1.37 -31.42 47.18
C HIS A 606 2.67 -31.56 46.39
N ILE A 607 3.28 -30.45 45.96
CA ILE A 607 4.60 -30.46 45.31
C ILE A 607 5.70 -30.50 46.38
N ASN A 608 6.67 -31.40 46.19
CA ASN A 608 7.84 -31.51 47.07
C ASN A 608 8.64 -30.20 47.11
N HIS A 609 8.94 -29.73 48.32
CA HIS A 609 9.75 -28.55 48.56
C HIS A 609 11.22 -28.84 48.25
N ILE A 610 11.83 -28.01 47.40
CA ILE A 610 13.26 -28.10 47.06
C ILE A 610 14.01 -27.07 47.91
N PRO A 611 15.00 -27.48 48.74
CA PRO A 611 15.79 -26.55 49.54
C PRO A 611 16.49 -25.50 48.66
N GLY A 612 16.38 -24.22 49.03
CA GLY A 612 17.02 -23.11 48.29
C GLY A 612 16.32 -22.66 47.00
N GLU A 613 15.17 -23.24 46.66
CA GLU A 613 14.45 -22.90 45.44
C GLU A 613 13.87 -21.48 45.47
N ASN A 614 14.04 -20.74 44.37
CA ASN A 614 13.41 -19.42 44.19
C ASN A 614 11.89 -19.56 43.97
N ILE A 615 11.10 -18.62 44.48
CA ILE A 615 9.65 -18.58 44.37
C ILE A 615 9.16 -18.59 42.92
N MET A 616 9.89 -17.96 41.98
CA MET A 616 9.64 -18.06 40.53
C MET A 616 9.65 -19.53 40.04
N ALA A 617 10.69 -20.27 40.42
CA ALA A 617 10.87 -21.67 40.01
C ALA A 617 9.80 -22.57 40.63
N LEU A 618 9.45 -22.35 41.90
CA LEU A 618 8.34 -23.04 42.56
C LEU A 618 7.02 -22.83 41.80
N GLU A 619 6.70 -21.58 41.45
CA GLU A 619 5.46 -21.25 40.74
C GLU A 619 5.45 -21.81 39.30
N LYS A 620 6.58 -21.86 38.60
CA LYS A 620 6.70 -22.57 37.31
C LYS A 620 6.41 -24.08 37.45
N ARG A 621 6.92 -24.73 38.51
CA ARG A 621 6.62 -26.16 38.78
C ARG A 621 5.14 -26.38 39.11
N VAL A 622 4.52 -25.46 39.85
CA VAL A 622 3.08 -25.51 40.12
C VAL A 622 2.27 -25.44 38.82
N THR A 623 2.60 -24.52 37.93
CA THR A 623 1.96 -24.41 36.60
C THR A 623 2.13 -25.69 35.79
N LYS A 624 3.35 -26.23 35.72
CA LYS A 624 3.62 -27.50 35.03
C LYS A 624 2.79 -28.65 35.58
N LYS A 625 2.67 -28.76 36.91
CA LYS A 625 1.89 -29.83 37.54
C LYS A 625 0.38 -29.68 37.29
N ILE A 626 -0.14 -28.46 37.26
CA ILE A 626 -1.54 -28.19 36.86
C ILE A 626 -1.79 -28.69 35.43
N MET A 627 -0.86 -28.43 34.51
CA MET A 627 -0.96 -28.89 33.13
C MET A 627 -0.93 -30.43 33.03
N GLU A 628 -0.02 -31.08 33.76
CA GLU A 628 0.08 -32.54 33.80
C GLU A 628 -1.18 -33.20 34.37
N GLU A 629 -1.77 -32.66 35.45
CA GLU A 629 -3.01 -33.20 36.03
C GLU A 629 -4.20 -33.01 35.09
N LYS A 630 -4.29 -31.88 34.38
CA LYS A 630 -5.33 -31.64 33.36
C LYS A 630 -5.20 -32.55 32.14
N SER A 631 -3.98 -32.88 31.71
CA SER A 631 -3.78 -33.85 30.61
C SER A 631 -4.18 -35.29 30.98
N ASN A 632 -4.21 -35.62 32.28
CA ASN A 632 -4.54 -36.95 32.78
C ASN A 632 -6.02 -37.11 33.21
N SER A 633 -6.75 -36.01 33.43
CA SER A 633 -8.19 -36.03 33.69
C SER A 633 -8.99 -36.04 32.38
N SER A 634 -9.88 -37.03 32.17
CA SER A 634 -10.85 -37.02 31.05
C SER A 634 -11.99 -35.99 31.22
N GLU A 635 -11.90 -35.08 32.19
CA GLU A 635 -12.83 -33.96 32.30
C GLU A 635 -12.58 -32.98 31.14
N MET A 636 -13.63 -32.70 30.37
CA MET A 636 -13.62 -31.74 29.28
C MET A 636 -13.03 -30.40 29.78
N CYS A 637 -11.90 -30.00 29.21
CA CYS A 637 -11.40 -28.65 29.36
C CYS A 637 -12.42 -27.66 28.76
N PRO A 638 -12.52 -26.43 29.28
CA PRO A 638 -13.15 -25.31 28.56
C PRO A 638 -12.24 -24.85 27.40
N SER A 639 -11.73 -25.78 26.59
CA SER A 639 -10.84 -25.57 25.45
C SER A 639 -11.50 -24.84 24.27
N GLU A 640 -12.76 -24.43 24.42
CA GLU A 640 -13.53 -23.66 23.44
C GLU A 640 -13.58 -22.15 23.74
N ILE A 641 -13.10 -21.71 24.91
CA ILE A 641 -13.17 -20.31 25.35
C ILE A 641 -11.77 -19.69 25.30
N ILE A 642 -11.41 -19.11 24.15
CA ILE A 642 -10.25 -18.22 24.05
C ILE A 642 -10.71 -16.84 24.48
N THR A 643 -10.07 -16.29 25.51
CA THR A 643 -10.34 -14.93 25.99
C THR A 643 -9.13 -14.05 25.69
N VAL A 644 -9.37 -12.93 25.02
CA VAL A 644 -8.36 -11.93 24.70
C VAL A 644 -8.63 -10.66 25.49
N PHE A 645 -7.60 -10.08 26.10
CA PHE A 645 -7.71 -8.84 26.87
C PHE A 645 -6.40 -8.05 26.81
N LYS A 646 -6.49 -6.74 27.03
CA LYS A 646 -5.35 -5.82 27.02
C LYS A 646 -4.89 -5.55 28.44
N LEU A 647 -3.59 -5.54 28.68
CA LEU A 647 -2.95 -5.00 29.88
C LEU A 647 -2.10 -3.78 29.50
N GLU A 648 -2.16 -2.76 30.33
CA GLU A 648 -1.41 -1.52 30.20
C GLU A 648 -0.77 -1.19 31.54
N GLY A 649 0.48 -0.74 31.55
CA GLY A 649 1.12 -0.33 32.79
C GLY A 649 1.95 0.94 32.65
N CYS A 650 1.99 1.71 33.72
CA CYS A 650 2.74 2.95 33.82
C CYS A 650 3.52 3.02 35.12
N TYR A 651 4.71 3.61 35.04
CA TYR A 651 5.55 3.90 36.20
C TYR A 651 5.29 5.31 36.73
N GLU A 652 5.08 5.42 38.04
CA GLU A 652 4.95 6.70 38.74
C GLU A 652 5.66 6.59 40.09
N VAL A 653 6.82 7.23 40.22
CA VAL A 653 7.53 7.49 41.50
C VAL A 653 7.60 6.26 42.43
N GLY A 654 8.34 5.21 42.03
CA GLY A 654 8.54 4.00 42.82
C GLY A 654 7.38 3.00 42.78
N LYS A 655 6.38 3.23 41.92
CA LYS A 655 5.20 2.37 41.78
C LYS A 655 4.90 2.09 40.32
N TYR A 656 4.59 0.84 40.01
CA TYR A 656 3.99 0.46 38.72
C TYR A 656 2.50 0.21 38.91
N LYS A 657 1.67 0.96 38.18
CA LYS A 657 0.22 0.74 38.11
C LYS A 657 -0.10 -0.06 36.86
N ILE A 658 -0.93 -1.09 36.99
CA ILE A 658 -1.37 -1.96 35.89
C ILE A 658 -2.87 -1.82 35.73
N PHE A 659 -3.31 -1.67 34.49
CA PHE A 659 -4.69 -1.51 34.02
C PHE A 659 -5.04 -2.62 33.03
N TYR A 660 -6.33 -2.85 32.84
CA TYR A 660 -6.84 -3.76 31.83
C TYR A 660 -7.98 -3.13 31.02
N ALA A 661 -8.13 -3.56 29.76
CA ALA A 661 -9.33 -3.30 28.97
C ALA A 661 -9.94 -4.64 28.53
N ARG A 662 -11.27 -4.72 28.63
CA ARG A 662 -12.06 -5.86 28.17
C ARG A 662 -12.55 -5.61 26.75
N ASP A 663 -12.75 -6.68 25.99
CA ASP A 663 -13.49 -6.62 24.73
C ASP A 663 -14.99 -6.43 25.04
N PRO A 664 -15.66 -5.39 24.47
CA PRO A 664 -17.07 -5.12 24.72
C PRO A 664 -18.01 -6.24 24.24
N ASP A 665 -17.58 -7.08 23.29
CA ASP A 665 -18.38 -8.13 22.68
C ASP A 665 -18.15 -9.54 23.29
N LEU A 666 -17.56 -9.61 24.50
CA LEU A 666 -17.33 -10.88 25.20
C LEU A 666 -18.63 -11.63 25.50
N HIS A 667 -18.75 -12.88 25.03
CA HIS A 667 -19.82 -13.78 25.46
C HIS A 667 -19.78 -13.99 27.00
N GLN A 668 -20.94 -14.28 27.61
CA GLN A 668 -21.09 -14.42 29.06
C GLN A 668 -20.06 -15.35 29.72
N ASP A 669 -19.72 -16.47 29.08
CA ASP A 669 -18.72 -17.42 29.59
C ASP A 669 -17.28 -16.90 29.46
N GLN A 670 -16.96 -16.16 28.39
CA GLN A 670 -15.67 -15.47 28.23
C GLN A 670 -15.53 -14.32 29.23
N ALA A 671 -16.61 -13.59 29.52
CA ALA A 671 -16.63 -12.51 30.50
C ALA A 671 -16.39 -13.03 31.93
N LYS A 672 -17.00 -14.16 32.29
CA LYS A 672 -16.74 -14.85 33.57
C LYS A 672 -15.29 -15.34 33.66
N PHE A 673 -14.79 -15.98 32.60
CA PHE A 673 -13.41 -16.44 32.52
C PHE A 673 -12.39 -15.30 32.66
N LEU A 674 -12.66 -14.16 32.01
CA LEU A 674 -11.88 -12.93 32.14
C LEU A 674 -11.92 -12.39 33.58
N SER A 675 -13.09 -12.36 34.21
CA SER A 675 -13.22 -11.91 35.60
C SER A 675 -12.38 -12.76 36.55
N ASP A 676 -12.38 -14.08 36.38
CA ASP A 676 -11.64 -15.00 37.24
C ASP A 676 -10.12 -14.80 37.16
N ILE A 677 -9.59 -14.60 35.93
CA ILE A 677 -8.15 -14.35 35.75
C ILE A 677 -7.74 -12.97 36.25
N LEU A 678 -8.54 -11.93 36.00
CA LEU A 678 -8.22 -10.58 36.47
C LEU A 678 -8.21 -10.51 38.00
N HIS A 679 -9.19 -11.14 38.65
CA HIS A 679 -9.21 -11.26 40.11
C HIS A 679 -7.96 -11.99 40.63
N PHE A 680 -7.52 -13.04 39.95
CA PHE A 680 -6.28 -13.73 40.31
C PHE A 680 -5.05 -12.82 40.15
N LEU A 681 -4.90 -12.18 38.99
CA LEU A 681 -3.74 -11.33 38.67
C LEU A 681 -3.61 -10.14 39.65
N GLN A 682 -4.74 -9.56 40.05
CA GLN A 682 -4.81 -8.45 41.00
C GLN A 682 -4.01 -8.72 42.29
N TYR A 683 -4.06 -9.94 42.82
CA TYR A 683 -3.33 -10.32 44.04
C TYR A 683 -2.03 -11.07 43.76
N PHE A 684 -1.97 -11.80 42.64
CA PHE A 684 -0.82 -12.65 42.33
C PHE A 684 0.39 -11.83 41.91
N ILE A 685 0.21 -10.81 41.06
CA ILE A 685 1.31 -9.98 40.56
C ILE A 685 2.02 -9.26 41.72
N PRO A 686 1.37 -8.47 42.59
CA PRO A 686 2.07 -7.72 43.64
C PRO A 686 2.79 -8.63 44.66
N ASN A 687 2.16 -9.75 45.04
CA ASN A 687 2.71 -10.71 46.01
C ASN A 687 3.97 -11.41 45.48
N LEU A 688 3.94 -11.77 44.21
CA LEU A 688 5.02 -12.51 43.58
C LEU A 688 6.18 -11.59 43.19
N MET A 689 5.87 -10.37 42.72
CA MET A 689 6.86 -9.33 42.41
C MET A 689 7.59 -8.86 43.68
N SER A 690 6.88 -8.52 44.76
CA SER A 690 7.51 -8.07 46.01
C SER A 690 8.51 -9.09 46.61
N LYS A 691 8.21 -10.39 46.50
CA LYS A 691 9.10 -11.46 46.97
C LYS A 691 10.28 -11.77 46.04
N SER A 692 10.15 -11.43 44.77
CA SER A 692 11.19 -11.69 43.76
C SER A 692 12.15 -10.51 43.66
N LEU A 693 11.62 -9.29 43.69
CA LEU A 693 12.38 -8.05 43.63
C LEU A 693 13.12 -7.73 44.94
N SER A 694 12.66 -8.21 46.09
CA SER A 694 13.40 -8.05 47.37
C SER A 694 14.68 -8.88 47.48
N LYS A 695 14.93 -9.79 46.52
CA LYS A 695 16.14 -10.61 46.44
C LYS A 695 17.14 -10.14 45.39
N ILE A 696 16.76 -9.13 44.60
CA ILE A 696 17.56 -8.47 43.56
C ILE A 696 18.02 -7.14 44.15
#